data_AF-A0A8H5HEI2-F1
#
_entry.id   AF-A0A8H5HEI2-F1
#
_cell.length_a   1.000
_cell.length_b   1.000
_cell.length_c   1.000
_cell.angle_alpha   90.00
_cell.angle_beta   90.00
_cell.angle_gamma   90.00
#
_symmetry.space_group_name_H-M   'P 1'
#
loop_
_entity.id
_entity.type
_entity.pdbx_description
1 polymer ?
#
loop_
_entity_poly.entity_id
_entity_poly.type
_entity_poly.pdbx_seq_one_letter_code
_entity_poly.pdbx_strand_id
1 'polypeptide(L)'
;MPLSVVQLSALLQAKQILDDVGLNVHGASDDPDALQLSTFISDNMPQSPSAEVQLSQYEPPIARSFSEKELLAGINHINRLTTVDALIDHPLNAIVEYPQTGSCKGESVAHRFVVDPTNFVHPKFNIQYSLGDGHGGHSDVFCGLLVNRDGTRAYSKHLRTSCKGLKYCSAAPSLQPLDISHFFTSRHELPLFSRHSVRSTGTADEEVFMKTLAFFCAIQEKGCGFDASIDLDGDFTICNVPEGDNDASNFRGKERNTTCRGRLLFQCDKYSQWYIQCAKRDAKNLDHLVLRNIDEFNLEYLAALMSGDAAAVMRFELPAKQFGYGPLAPCTFVASPTKSILAQTPPILSNLLESLFRNMGWKLADVTPRKALLDSNFMFALRKHLGWQRLVDPTLSDLHPSLGNLDYVRRHIDVLRAELFPSGTGWSGALHLLSEHNTLPLEERYVRCVEAHTIEKNKEFRLVICMSPAMSCRLLKCKRPTIDTSFKRLHGWQEFEIETWDAERMRSVVVTRAFTTSQSAEAHCILFRRLFEIATADTGLPVQFYYIHGDGFETWIADAHKGQALGLGRFCQLLCQPLDRFCRYDGKQRLRDLDPYEHLRRFFRICITHFKRNINDIRRYISKDVRIAMLSLASSQPHACLEETLRFIEAGGQKAKAWLNDKRTGSKFVLPAVYQPMSLIPIQFWKASASTSNGNEQAHRNINRDGINLTMLAGIMRGMQYDGRAMASLELHASLGVNARDQAATHYRRMMTSVGRQITVQRRMATAKSEKESSHDTSPSKRRRTSALQTRPTESVDLRRDTSDISTTHSMPSSNTLPMFDTHEPSPTLHHWDTAPLPVIPTPASHGEIRPYHDLHFSTTPDFDALFLGTDTFSYGREPPHSQIMNRYAAYSESDIGEL
;
A
#
# COMPACT_ATOMS: atom_id res chain seq x y z
N MET A 1 38.48 -10.70 -32.90
CA MET A 1 39.95 -10.80 -32.87
C MET A 1 40.31 -12.27 -32.74
N PRO A 2 41.35 -12.78 -33.41
CA PRO A 2 41.86 -14.12 -33.13
C PRO A 2 42.44 -14.18 -31.71
N LEU A 3 42.23 -15.29 -31.01
CA LEU A 3 42.81 -15.53 -29.69
C LEU A 3 44.32 -15.76 -29.81
N SER A 4 45.09 -15.33 -28.82
CA SER A 4 46.52 -15.66 -28.76
C SER A 4 46.73 -17.14 -28.43
N VAL A 5 47.91 -17.67 -28.77
CA VAL A 5 48.29 -19.07 -28.48
C VAL A 5 48.15 -19.38 -26.97
N VAL A 6 48.48 -18.42 -26.11
CA VAL A 6 48.34 -18.55 -24.64
C VAL A 6 46.86 -18.64 -24.23
N GLN A 7 45.99 -17.84 -24.84
CA GLN A 7 44.54 -17.89 -24.59
C GLN A 7 43.92 -19.20 -25.10
N LEU A 8 44.35 -19.69 -26.27
CA LEU A 8 43.89 -20.96 -26.82
C LEU A 8 44.33 -22.15 -25.95
N SER A 9 45.58 -22.13 -25.47
CA SER A 9 46.11 -23.15 -24.55
C SER A 9 45.37 -23.14 -23.21
N ALA A 10 45.08 -21.96 -22.64
CA ALA A 10 44.28 -21.84 -21.43
C ALA A 10 42.83 -22.34 -21.63
N LEU A 11 42.23 -22.14 -22.80
CA LEU A 11 40.92 -22.66 -23.16
C LEU A 11 40.90 -24.19 -23.27
N LEU A 12 41.92 -24.78 -23.91
CA LEU A 12 42.07 -26.23 -23.99
C LEU A 12 42.31 -26.85 -22.61
N GLN A 13 43.11 -26.21 -21.77
CA GLN A 13 43.38 -26.67 -20.41
C GLN A 13 42.14 -26.57 -19.51
N ALA A 14 41.36 -25.48 -19.63
CA ALA A 14 40.07 -25.34 -18.95
C ALA A 14 39.06 -26.39 -19.43
N LYS A 15 39.05 -26.72 -20.72
CA LYS A 15 38.20 -27.76 -21.29
C LYS A 15 38.57 -29.16 -20.77
N GLN A 16 39.87 -29.49 -20.74
CA GLN A 16 40.36 -30.74 -20.15
C GLN A 16 39.91 -30.87 -18.68
N ILE A 17 40.04 -29.80 -17.88
CA ILE A 17 39.58 -29.77 -16.48
C ILE A 17 38.06 -30.02 -16.35
N LEU A 18 37.26 -29.57 -17.31
CA LEU A 18 35.80 -29.78 -17.33
C LEU A 18 35.44 -31.22 -17.76
N ASP A 19 36.11 -31.74 -18.77
CA ASP A 19 35.93 -33.13 -19.24
C ASP A 19 36.39 -34.14 -18.15
N ASP A 20 37.50 -33.85 -17.44
CA ASP A 20 38.03 -34.64 -16.32
C ASP A 20 37.08 -34.70 -15.10
N VAL A 21 36.16 -33.72 -14.94
CA VAL A 21 35.08 -33.75 -13.92
C VAL A 21 33.73 -34.21 -14.48
N GLY A 22 33.70 -34.76 -15.70
CA GLY A 22 32.50 -35.31 -16.34
C GLY A 22 31.55 -34.27 -16.93
N LEU A 23 31.94 -33.00 -17.03
CA LEU A 23 31.15 -31.92 -17.64
C LEU A 23 31.54 -31.74 -19.10
N ASN A 24 31.20 -32.74 -19.91
CA ASN A 24 31.61 -32.85 -21.30
C ASN A 24 31.05 -31.71 -22.18
N VAL A 25 31.93 -30.87 -22.74
CA VAL A 25 31.54 -29.69 -23.55
C VAL A 25 31.49 -30.00 -25.06
N HIS A 26 31.36 -31.28 -25.44
CA HIS A 26 31.18 -31.71 -26.83
C HIS A 26 29.72 -32.06 -27.15
N GLY A 27 28.89 -31.04 -27.42
CA GLY A 27 27.48 -31.24 -27.81
C GLY A 27 26.82 -30.03 -28.48
N ALA A 28 27.58 -29.14 -29.13
CA ALA A 28 27.09 -27.82 -29.56
C ALA A 28 27.06 -27.56 -31.08
N SER A 29 27.14 -28.59 -31.93
CA SER A 29 27.08 -28.42 -33.41
C SER A 29 26.02 -29.22 -34.16
N ASP A 30 25.59 -30.38 -33.65
CA ASP A 30 24.73 -31.32 -34.40
C ASP A 30 23.60 -31.90 -33.52
N ASP A 31 23.00 -31.06 -32.67
CA ASP A 31 21.88 -31.43 -31.81
C ASP A 31 20.54 -31.00 -32.46
N PRO A 32 19.58 -31.91 -32.74
CA PRO A 32 18.24 -31.53 -33.18
C PRO A 32 17.52 -30.61 -32.17
N ASP A 33 17.91 -30.60 -30.89
CA ASP A 33 17.37 -29.68 -29.90
C ASP A 33 17.90 -28.24 -30.08
N ALA A 34 19.00 -28.00 -30.81
CA ALA A 34 19.39 -26.65 -31.21
C ALA A 34 18.45 -26.09 -32.30
N LEU A 35 17.96 -26.94 -33.20
CA LEU A 35 16.86 -26.61 -34.10
C LEU A 35 15.57 -26.37 -33.31
N GLN A 36 15.22 -27.24 -32.36
CA GLN A 36 14.07 -26.99 -31.46
C GLN A 36 14.21 -25.67 -30.70
N LEU A 37 15.38 -25.32 -30.17
CA LEU A 37 15.60 -24.07 -29.43
C LEU A 37 15.52 -22.84 -30.34
N SER A 38 16.02 -22.93 -31.58
CA SER A 38 15.82 -21.88 -32.59
C SER A 38 14.34 -21.72 -32.97
N THR A 39 13.59 -22.82 -33.02
CA THR A 39 12.13 -22.84 -33.26
C THR A 39 11.40 -22.26 -32.05
N PHE A 40 11.78 -22.63 -30.82
CA PHE A 40 11.24 -22.09 -29.57
C PHE A 40 11.49 -20.59 -29.41
N ILE A 41 12.64 -20.10 -29.88
CA ILE A 41 12.94 -18.66 -29.93
C ILE A 41 12.14 -17.97 -31.03
N SER A 42 11.89 -18.62 -32.17
CA SER A 42 11.03 -18.08 -33.24
C SER A 42 9.55 -18.03 -32.83
N ASP A 43 9.05 -19.06 -32.14
CA ASP A 43 7.68 -19.17 -31.64
C ASP A 43 7.39 -18.24 -30.44
N ASN A 44 8.44 -17.85 -29.68
CA ASN A 44 8.31 -16.91 -28.55
C ASN A 44 8.80 -15.48 -28.85
N MET A 45 9.31 -15.21 -30.05
CA MET A 45 9.47 -13.82 -30.52
C MET A 45 8.09 -13.18 -30.69
N PRO A 46 7.91 -11.89 -30.40
CA PRO A 46 6.66 -11.20 -30.69
C PRO A 46 6.39 -11.27 -32.19
N GLN A 47 5.38 -12.07 -32.57
CA GLN A 47 4.77 -12.05 -33.90
C GLN A 47 4.18 -10.66 -34.18
N SER A 48 3.67 -10.46 -35.40
CA SER A 48 2.91 -9.26 -35.76
C SER A 48 1.90 -8.87 -34.64
N PRO A 49 1.62 -7.58 -34.41
CA PRO A 49 0.72 -7.13 -33.34
C PRO A 49 -0.61 -7.88 -33.35
N SER A 50 -1.28 -8.03 -32.21
CA SER A 50 -2.55 -8.75 -32.15
C SER A 50 -3.60 -8.08 -33.03
N ALA A 51 -4.59 -8.83 -33.52
CA ALA A 51 -5.56 -8.32 -34.49
C ALA A 51 -6.26 -7.04 -34.02
N GLU A 52 -6.54 -6.93 -32.72
CA GLU A 52 -7.07 -5.75 -32.05
C GLU A 52 -6.18 -4.51 -32.22
N VAL A 53 -4.86 -4.69 -32.10
CA VAL A 53 -3.85 -3.64 -32.25
C VAL A 53 -3.67 -3.29 -33.73
N GLN A 54 -3.64 -4.28 -34.64
CA GLN A 54 -3.58 -4.04 -36.08
C GLN A 54 -4.79 -3.24 -36.58
N LEU A 55 -6.00 -3.58 -36.12
CA LEU A 55 -7.23 -2.83 -36.44
C LEU A 55 -7.18 -1.39 -35.95
N SER A 56 -6.42 -1.09 -34.88
CA SER A 56 -6.20 0.28 -34.42
C SER A 56 -5.18 1.06 -35.25
N GLN A 57 -4.38 0.37 -36.05
CA GLN A 57 -3.42 0.94 -37.00
C GLN A 57 -4.00 1.02 -38.43
N TYR A 58 -5.28 0.68 -38.61
CA TYR A 58 -5.98 0.79 -39.88
C TYR A 58 -6.06 2.25 -40.33
N GLU A 59 -5.37 2.59 -41.42
CA GLU A 59 -5.59 3.87 -42.12
C GLU A 59 -6.72 3.72 -43.15
N PRO A 60 -7.78 4.54 -43.09
CA PRO A 60 -8.86 4.50 -44.05
C PRO A 60 -8.40 5.00 -45.44
N PRO A 61 -8.79 4.36 -46.55
CA PRO A 61 -8.54 4.89 -47.87
C PRO A 61 -9.38 6.17 -48.11
N ILE A 62 -8.90 7.03 -49.01
CA ILE A 62 -9.60 8.24 -49.45
C ILE A 62 -10.95 7.86 -50.10
N ALA A 63 -11.98 8.66 -49.86
CA ALA A 63 -13.32 8.47 -50.38
C ALA A 63 -13.38 8.43 -51.90
N ARG A 64 -14.07 7.40 -52.41
CA ARG A 64 -14.31 7.22 -53.84
C ARG A 64 -15.56 8.00 -54.25
N SER A 65 -15.40 8.96 -55.16
CA SER A 65 -16.53 9.60 -55.84
C SER A 65 -17.31 8.61 -56.71
N PHE A 66 -18.61 8.80 -56.82
CA PHE A 66 -19.45 8.02 -57.73
C PHE A 66 -19.20 8.42 -59.19
N SER A 67 -19.14 7.43 -60.08
CA SER A 67 -19.07 7.67 -61.53
C SER A 67 -20.44 8.10 -62.09
N GLU A 68 -20.46 8.76 -63.26
CA GLU A 68 -21.71 9.18 -63.92
C GLU A 68 -22.72 8.03 -64.09
N LYS A 69 -22.25 6.81 -64.38
CA LYS A 69 -23.09 5.61 -64.49
C LYS A 69 -23.75 5.23 -63.16
N GLU A 70 -23.02 5.38 -62.04
CA GLU A 70 -23.55 5.09 -60.70
C GLU A 70 -24.53 6.16 -60.23
N LEU A 71 -24.29 7.43 -60.59
CA LEU A 71 -25.21 8.55 -60.36
C LEU A 71 -26.51 8.38 -61.16
N LEU A 72 -26.42 8.03 -62.45
CA LEU A 72 -27.59 7.74 -63.31
C LEU A 72 -28.38 6.51 -62.83
N ALA A 73 -27.71 5.52 -62.23
CA ALA A 73 -28.34 4.37 -61.60
C ALA A 73 -28.87 4.65 -60.18
N GLY A 74 -28.69 5.86 -59.65
CA GLY A 74 -29.14 6.26 -58.31
C GLY A 74 -28.42 5.56 -57.15
N ILE A 75 -27.23 4.99 -57.39
CA ILE A 75 -26.50 4.17 -56.41
C ILE A 75 -26.03 5.00 -55.21
N ASN A 76 -25.91 6.32 -55.37
CA ASN A 76 -25.54 7.24 -54.31
C ASN A 76 -26.71 7.68 -53.39
N HIS A 77 -27.93 7.17 -53.60
CA HIS A 77 -29.07 7.50 -52.74
C HIS A 77 -29.05 6.73 -51.40
N ILE A 78 -28.99 7.46 -50.29
CA ILE A 78 -29.34 6.94 -48.96
C ILE A 78 -30.85 6.67 -48.90
N ASN A 79 -31.66 7.60 -49.41
CA ASN A 79 -33.11 7.50 -49.48
C ASN A 79 -33.65 8.33 -50.67
N ARG A 80 -34.97 8.41 -50.84
CA ARG A 80 -35.62 9.15 -51.97
C ARG A 80 -35.27 10.64 -52.06
N LEU A 81 -34.78 11.25 -50.98
CA LEU A 81 -34.52 12.69 -50.85
C LEU A 81 -33.06 13.01 -50.45
N THR A 82 -32.22 12.01 -50.22
CA THR A 82 -30.85 12.22 -49.72
C THR A 82 -29.86 11.36 -50.49
N THR A 83 -28.90 12.04 -51.12
CA THR A 83 -27.75 11.47 -51.84
C THR A 83 -26.46 11.66 -51.04
N VAL A 84 -25.39 10.99 -51.48
CA VAL A 84 -24.01 11.25 -51.07
C VAL A 84 -23.10 11.47 -52.28
N ASP A 85 -21.96 12.11 -52.05
CA ASP A 85 -21.03 12.56 -53.09
C ASP A 85 -19.83 11.59 -53.24
N ALA A 86 -19.46 10.94 -52.14
CA ALA A 86 -18.44 9.90 -52.12
C ALA A 86 -18.74 8.80 -51.09
N LEU A 87 -18.10 7.64 -51.27
CA LEU A 87 -18.26 6.44 -50.43
C LEU A 87 -16.89 5.87 -50.01
N ILE A 88 -16.77 5.47 -48.76
CA ILE A 88 -15.69 4.62 -48.24
C ILE A 88 -16.30 3.34 -47.68
N ASP A 89 -15.72 2.21 -48.08
CA ASP A 89 -15.99 0.89 -47.51
C ASP A 89 -14.90 0.52 -46.50
N HIS A 90 -15.32 0.10 -45.31
CA HIS A 90 -14.45 -0.32 -44.22
C HIS A 90 -14.61 -1.81 -43.91
N PRO A 91 -13.49 -2.54 -43.72
CA PRO A 91 -13.53 -3.96 -43.36
C PRO A 91 -14.12 -4.17 -41.96
N LEU A 92 -14.40 -5.44 -41.63
CA LEU A 92 -14.94 -5.82 -40.33
C LEU A 92 -14.01 -5.34 -39.20
N ASN A 93 -14.61 -4.75 -38.15
CA ASN A 93 -13.93 -4.22 -36.97
C ASN A 93 -12.98 -3.02 -37.21
N ALA A 94 -13.01 -2.37 -38.39
CA ALA A 94 -12.19 -1.19 -38.66
C ALA A 94 -12.39 -0.06 -37.64
N ILE A 95 -11.29 0.44 -37.08
CA ILE A 95 -11.30 1.56 -36.13
C ILE A 95 -11.01 2.85 -36.91
N VAL A 96 -12.04 3.67 -37.10
CA VAL A 96 -11.93 4.95 -37.84
C VAL A 96 -12.23 6.10 -36.89
N GLU A 97 -11.16 6.74 -36.41
CA GLU A 97 -11.22 7.80 -35.39
C GLU A 97 -11.59 9.17 -35.96
N TYR A 98 -11.06 9.45 -37.15
CA TYR A 98 -11.20 10.69 -37.87
C TYR A 98 -11.78 10.37 -39.26
N PRO A 99 -13.09 10.07 -39.37
CA PRO A 99 -13.72 9.86 -40.67
C PRO A 99 -13.56 11.09 -41.57
N GLN A 100 -13.46 10.83 -42.87
CA GLN A 100 -13.35 11.85 -43.91
C GLN A 100 -14.66 12.66 -43.97
N THR A 101 -14.57 13.96 -44.19
CA THR A 101 -15.71 14.83 -44.44
C THR A 101 -15.70 15.35 -45.88
N GLY A 102 -16.79 16.01 -46.28
CA GLY A 102 -16.80 16.79 -47.51
C GLY A 102 -15.68 17.84 -47.50
N SER A 103 -15.11 18.10 -48.68
CA SER A 103 -14.11 19.15 -48.91
C SER A 103 -14.74 20.53 -49.05
N CYS A 104 -16.01 20.58 -49.47
CA CYS A 104 -16.80 21.79 -49.63
C CYS A 104 -18.12 21.73 -48.85
N LYS A 105 -18.68 22.92 -48.55
CA LYS A 105 -19.93 23.06 -47.81
C LYS A 105 -21.09 22.46 -48.61
N GLY A 106 -21.66 21.37 -48.09
CA GLY A 106 -22.78 20.66 -48.71
C GLY A 106 -22.40 19.27 -49.22
N GLU A 107 -21.11 18.99 -49.41
CA GLU A 107 -20.62 17.66 -49.73
C GLU A 107 -20.77 16.70 -48.54
N SER A 108 -21.06 15.44 -48.87
CA SER A 108 -21.40 14.38 -47.93
C SER A 108 -20.72 13.06 -48.30
N VAL A 109 -19.97 12.52 -47.34
CA VAL A 109 -19.20 11.28 -47.49
C VAL A 109 -19.88 10.17 -46.70
N ALA A 110 -20.21 9.07 -47.37
CA ALA A 110 -20.71 7.86 -46.72
C ALA A 110 -19.55 7.00 -46.22
N HIS A 111 -19.56 6.66 -44.94
CA HIS A 111 -18.69 5.63 -44.36
C HIS A 111 -19.51 4.37 -44.09
N ARG A 112 -19.29 3.31 -44.88
CA ARG A 112 -19.97 2.03 -44.74
C ARG A 112 -19.04 1.02 -44.06
N PHE A 113 -19.51 0.43 -42.97
CA PHE A 113 -18.74 -0.53 -42.18
C PHE A 113 -19.33 -1.93 -42.33
N VAL A 114 -18.48 -2.91 -42.61
CA VAL A 114 -18.86 -4.32 -42.40
C VAL A 114 -18.94 -4.58 -40.90
N VAL A 115 -20.04 -5.19 -40.45
CA VAL A 115 -20.29 -5.48 -39.04
C VAL A 115 -20.72 -6.95 -38.86
N ASP A 116 -20.42 -7.51 -37.69
CA ASP A 116 -20.94 -8.81 -37.27
C ASP A 116 -22.24 -8.60 -36.47
N PRO A 117 -23.39 -9.15 -36.91
CA PRO A 117 -24.65 -9.05 -36.16
C PRO A 117 -24.61 -9.75 -34.80
N THR A 118 -23.75 -10.76 -34.63
CA THR A 118 -23.65 -11.56 -33.40
C THR A 118 -22.76 -10.88 -32.35
N ASN A 119 -21.84 -10.01 -32.78
CA ASN A 119 -20.93 -9.25 -31.92
C ASN A 119 -20.89 -7.77 -32.36
N PHE A 120 -22.07 -7.14 -32.39
CA PHE A 120 -22.23 -5.80 -32.95
C PHE A 120 -21.65 -4.70 -32.06
N VAL A 121 -20.45 -4.23 -32.39
CA VAL A 121 -19.87 -2.99 -31.85
C VAL A 121 -20.16 -1.85 -32.82
N HIS A 122 -20.92 -0.84 -32.39
CA HIS A 122 -21.31 0.27 -33.26
C HIS A 122 -20.10 1.18 -33.58
N PRO A 123 -19.74 1.40 -34.87
CA PRO A 123 -18.53 2.16 -35.24
C PRO A 123 -18.46 3.60 -34.71
N LYS A 124 -19.58 4.20 -34.31
CA LYS A 124 -19.63 5.55 -33.71
C LYS A 124 -18.79 5.68 -32.43
N PHE A 125 -18.57 4.58 -31.70
CA PHE A 125 -17.78 4.58 -30.47
C PHE A 125 -16.26 4.71 -30.74
N ASN A 126 -15.83 4.61 -31.99
CA ASN A 126 -14.45 4.84 -32.40
C ASN A 126 -14.20 6.33 -32.78
N ILE A 127 -15.26 7.09 -33.12
CA ILE A 127 -15.14 8.44 -33.67
C ILE A 127 -14.77 9.45 -32.58
N GLN A 128 -13.68 10.20 -32.79
CA GLN A 128 -13.16 11.17 -31.82
C GLN A 128 -13.78 12.57 -31.94
N TYR A 129 -14.53 12.84 -33.02
CA TYR A 129 -15.29 14.08 -33.15
C TYR A 129 -16.36 14.20 -32.05
N SER A 130 -16.57 15.42 -31.55
CA SER A 130 -17.54 15.68 -30.49
C SER A 130 -18.98 15.59 -31.01
N LEU A 131 -19.56 14.39 -30.99
CA LEU A 131 -20.95 14.16 -31.44
C LEU A 131 -21.96 14.84 -30.49
N GLY A 132 -22.97 15.45 -31.11
CA GLY A 132 -24.06 16.15 -30.43
C GLY A 132 -25.16 15.24 -29.91
N ASP A 133 -26.08 15.84 -29.16
CA ASP A 133 -27.23 15.12 -28.63
C ASP A 133 -28.17 14.81 -29.81
N GLY A 134 -28.68 13.58 -29.88
CA GLY A 134 -29.40 13.10 -31.06
C GLY A 134 -30.71 13.85 -31.29
N HIS A 135 -30.80 14.61 -32.39
CA HIS A 135 -32.03 15.30 -32.76
C HIS A 135 -32.88 14.40 -33.67
N GLY A 136 -33.64 13.53 -33.01
CA GLY A 136 -34.56 12.60 -33.65
C GLY A 136 -33.89 11.33 -34.20
N GLY A 137 -34.64 10.24 -34.14
CA GLY A 137 -34.28 8.98 -34.75
C GLY A 137 -35.52 8.19 -35.13
N HIS A 138 -35.42 7.40 -36.19
CA HIS A 138 -36.49 6.54 -36.67
C HIS A 138 -36.00 5.09 -36.72
N SER A 139 -36.84 4.18 -36.25
CA SER A 139 -36.69 2.73 -36.44
C SER A 139 -37.12 2.34 -37.86
N ASP A 140 -36.72 1.14 -38.28
CA ASP A 140 -37.30 0.43 -39.44
C ASP A 140 -37.22 1.20 -40.77
N VAL A 141 -36.18 2.01 -40.92
CA VAL A 141 -35.89 2.77 -42.14
C VAL A 141 -34.99 1.95 -43.06
N PHE A 142 -35.19 2.05 -44.37
CA PHE A 142 -34.26 1.48 -45.36
C PHE A 142 -33.22 2.52 -45.79
N CYS A 143 -31.95 2.11 -45.82
CA CYS A 143 -30.85 2.86 -46.42
C CYS A 143 -30.41 2.19 -47.72
N GLY A 144 -30.40 2.92 -48.84
CA GLY A 144 -30.03 2.37 -50.15
C GLY A 144 -28.57 1.88 -50.24
N LEU A 145 -27.70 2.36 -49.36
CA LEU A 145 -26.29 1.96 -49.29
C LEU A 145 -26.04 0.70 -48.44
N LEU A 146 -27.02 0.26 -47.64
CA LEU A 146 -26.87 -0.86 -46.69
C LEU A 146 -27.61 -2.11 -47.16
N VAL A 147 -26.85 -3.17 -47.38
CA VAL A 147 -27.34 -4.49 -47.79
C VAL A 147 -26.85 -5.59 -46.85
N ASN A 148 -27.66 -6.62 -46.68
CA ASN A 148 -27.30 -7.85 -46.00
C ASN A 148 -26.35 -8.70 -46.86
N ARG A 149 -25.76 -9.77 -46.28
CA ARG A 149 -24.86 -10.70 -47.00
C ARG A 149 -25.50 -11.40 -48.21
N ASP A 150 -26.81 -11.52 -48.23
CA ASP A 150 -27.62 -12.10 -49.31
C ASP A 150 -28.04 -11.06 -50.38
N GLY A 151 -27.59 -9.80 -50.26
CA GLY A 151 -27.97 -8.70 -51.14
C GLY A 151 -29.36 -8.09 -50.84
N THR A 152 -30.07 -8.57 -49.82
CA THR A 152 -31.35 -7.98 -49.40
C THR A 152 -31.14 -6.65 -48.66
N ARG A 153 -32.18 -5.82 -48.57
CA ARG A 153 -32.11 -4.51 -47.90
C ARG A 153 -32.03 -4.68 -46.38
N ALA A 154 -31.09 -3.99 -45.75
CA ALA A 154 -30.94 -4.00 -44.29
C ALA A 154 -31.92 -3.03 -43.60
N TYR A 155 -32.69 -3.52 -42.62
CA TYR A 155 -33.47 -2.68 -41.72
C TYR A 155 -32.54 -1.86 -40.82
N SER A 156 -32.72 -0.54 -40.81
CA SER A 156 -31.78 0.40 -40.17
C SER A 156 -32.47 1.30 -39.16
N LYS A 157 -31.76 1.64 -38.08
CA LYS A 157 -32.11 2.75 -37.19
C LYS A 157 -31.36 4.00 -37.66
N HIS A 158 -32.09 5.04 -38.06
CA HIS A 158 -31.49 6.31 -38.44
C HIS A 158 -31.32 7.20 -37.20
N LEU A 159 -30.10 7.73 -37.01
CA LEU A 159 -29.75 8.66 -35.94
C LEU A 159 -29.05 9.88 -36.56
N ARG A 160 -29.56 11.08 -36.29
CA ARG A 160 -28.95 12.34 -36.74
C ARG A 160 -28.26 13.06 -35.59
N THR A 161 -26.95 13.25 -35.70
CA THR A 161 -26.11 14.00 -34.75
C THR A 161 -25.29 15.06 -35.49
N SER A 162 -25.23 16.28 -34.96
CA SER A 162 -24.29 17.31 -35.41
C SER A 162 -22.94 17.14 -34.70
N CYS A 163 -21.85 17.60 -35.31
CA CYS A 163 -20.61 17.83 -34.56
C CYS A 163 -20.79 19.09 -33.71
N LYS A 164 -20.54 19.01 -32.40
CA LYS A 164 -20.57 20.17 -31.48
C LYS A 164 -19.32 21.06 -31.62
N GLY A 165 -18.35 20.69 -32.46
CA GLY A 165 -17.14 21.45 -32.77
C GLY A 165 -16.13 21.51 -31.61
N LEU A 166 -15.25 22.50 -31.66
CA LEU A 166 -14.35 22.88 -30.57
C LEU A 166 -14.83 24.20 -29.96
N LYS A 167 -14.77 24.32 -28.64
CA LYS A 167 -15.01 25.57 -27.90
C LYS A 167 -13.70 26.31 -27.72
N TYR A 168 -13.65 27.55 -28.19
CA TYR A 168 -12.56 28.49 -27.94
C TYR A 168 -12.89 29.36 -26.72
N CYS A 169 -11.88 29.82 -26.00
CA CYS A 169 -12.08 30.85 -24.98
C CYS A 169 -12.58 32.15 -25.64
N SER A 170 -13.54 32.86 -25.03
CA SER A 170 -13.98 34.19 -25.51
C SER A 170 -12.91 35.27 -25.38
N ALA A 171 -11.90 35.06 -24.53
CA ALA A 171 -10.69 35.89 -24.42
C ALA A 171 -9.55 35.39 -25.33
N ALA A 172 -9.81 34.41 -26.20
CA ALA A 172 -8.96 34.23 -27.37
C ALA A 172 -9.03 35.52 -28.20
N PRO A 173 -7.92 35.97 -28.80
CA PRO A 173 -8.01 36.97 -29.85
C PRO A 173 -8.88 36.36 -30.95
N SER A 174 -9.54 37.19 -31.75
CA SER A 174 -10.13 36.69 -32.99
C SER A 174 -9.01 36.16 -33.88
N LEU A 175 -8.68 34.88 -33.70
CA LEU A 175 -8.27 34.00 -34.76
C LEU A 175 -9.34 34.24 -35.84
N GLN A 176 -9.03 35.10 -36.81
CA GLN A 176 -9.52 34.85 -38.17
C GLN A 176 -9.30 33.37 -38.36
N PRO A 177 -10.36 32.57 -38.60
CA PRO A 177 -10.24 31.13 -38.51
C PRO A 177 -9.04 30.75 -39.34
N LEU A 178 -8.04 30.19 -38.66
CA LEU A 178 -7.09 29.34 -39.33
C LEU A 178 -7.95 28.16 -39.73
N ASP A 179 -8.55 28.33 -40.91
CA ASP A 179 -9.59 27.51 -41.49
C ASP A 179 -8.91 26.28 -42.07
N ILE A 180 -8.14 25.63 -41.20
CA ILE A 180 -7.50 24.33 -41.36
C ILE A 180 -8.63 23.31 -41.25
N SER A 181 -9.56 23.44 -42.18
CA SER A 181 -10.63 22.50 -42.47
C SER A 181 -9.97 21.25 -43.04
N HIS A 182 -9.52 20.36 -42.16
CA HIS A 182 -9.07 19.06 -42.58
C HIS A 182 -10.31 18.28 -43.01
N PHE A 183 -10.41 17.98 -44.31
CA PHE A 183 -11.42 17.05 -44.81
C PHE A 183 -11.00 15.59 -44.59
N PHE A 184 -9.70 15.34 -44.42
CA PHE A 184 -9.08 14.04 -44.12
C PHE A 184 -7.92 14.25 -43.14
N THR A 185 -7.70 13.30 -42.21
CA THR A 185 -6.52 13.25 -41.32
C THR A 185 -6.35 11.84 -40.75
N SER A 186 -5.12 11.42 -40.51
CA SER A 186 -4.77 10.13 -39.87
C SER A 186 -4.00 10.35 -38.55
N ARG A 187 -3.83 9.30 -37.74
CA ARG A 187 -2.96 9.36 -36.54
C ARG A 187 -1.52 9.74 -36.87
N HIS A 188 -1.04 9.41 -38.07
CA HIS A 188 0.31 9.71 -38.55
C HIS A 188 0.37 11.12 -39.18
N GLU A 189 -0.74 11.58 -39.77
CA GLU A 189 -0.94 12.94 -40.29
C GLU A 189 -1.45 13.95 -39.22
N LEU A 190 -1.18 13.69 -37.94
CA LEU A 190 -1.39 14.66 -36.84
C LEU A 190 -0.14 15.50 -36.44
N PRO A 191 0.82 15.88 -37.31
CA PRO A 191 1.71 16.97 -36.96
C PRO A 191 0.96 18.32 -37.07
N LEU A 192 1.26 19.22 -36.13
CA LEU A 192 1.05 20.69 -36.19
C LEU A 192 -0.23 21.32 -35.60
N PHE A 193 -1.39 20.66 -35.47
CA PHE A 193 -2.57 21.32 -34.85
C PHE A 193 -2.34 21.80 -33.40
N SER A 194 -1.49 21.10 -32.63
CA SER A 194 -1.07 21.52 -31.29
C SER A 194 0.20 22.39 -31.28
N ARG A 195 0.74 22.78 -32.44
CA ARG A 195 1.85 23.75 -32.59
C ARG A 195 1.35 25.16 -32.89
N HIS A 196 0.15 25.53 -32.43
CA HIS A 196 -0.06 26.90 -31.96
C HIS A 196 0.81 27.15 -30.74
N SER A 197 2.06 27.47 -31.07
CA SER A 197 3.12 28.01 -30.24
C SER A 197 2.63 28.53 -28.90
N VAL A 198 2.55 27.62 -27.92
CA VAL A 198 2.90 27.97 -26.54
C VAL A 198 4.36 28.39 -26.64
N ARG A 199 4.54 29.70 -26.86
CA ARG A 199 5.84 30.37 -26.85
C ARG A 199 6.24 30.52 -25.39
N SER A 200 6.30 29.40 -24.67
CA SER A 200 6.94 29.39 -23.36
C SER A 200 8.41 29.57 -23.64
N THR A 201 8.82 30.83 -23.54
CA THR A 201 10.23 31.21 -23.48
C THR A 201 10.88 30.71 -22.19
N GLY A 202 10.06 30.23 -21.24
CA GLY A 202 10.51 29.48 -20.07
C GLY A 202 11.44 30.31 -19.19
N THR A 203 11.20 31.62 -19.14
CA THR A 203 12.01 32.53 -18.33
C THR A 203 11.61 32.38 -16.87
N ALA A 204 12.55 32.62 -15.95
CA ALA A 204 12.24 32.62 -14.53
C ALA A 204 11.16 33.66 -14.17
N ASP A 205 11.11 34.78 -14.91
CA ASP A 205 10.11 35.83 -14.72
C ASP A 205 8.70 35.38 -15.17
N GLU A 206 8.59 34.62 -16.26
CA GLU A 206 7.35 33.97 -16.72
C GLU A 206 6.84 32.97 -15.66
N GLU A 207 7.73 32.11 -15.15
CA GLU A 207 7.38 31.10 -14.14
C GLU A 207 6.95 31.75 -12.82
N VAL A 208 7.74 32.68 -12.27
CA VAL A 208 7.42 33.38 -11.01
C VAL A 208 6.12 34.18 -11.13
N PHE A 209 5.90 34.88 -12.24
CA PHE A 209 4.66 35.61 -12.49
C PHE A 209 3.44 34.66 -12.48
N MET A 210 3.48 33.59 -13.27
CA MET A 210 2.37 32.65 -13.38
C MET A 210 2.11 31.90 -12.07
N LYS A 211 3.18 31.56 -11.34
CA LYS A 211 3.13 30.94 -10.02
C LYS A 211 2.50 31.87 -8.96
N THR A 212 2.87 33.15 -8.94
CA THR A 212 2.24 34.17 -8.06
C THR A 212 0.75 34.31 -8.35
N LEU A 213 0.38 34.45 -9.63
CA LEU A 213 -1.01 34.63 -10.02
C LEU A 213 -1.85 33.39 -9.70
N ALA A 214 -1.35 32.18 -9.99
CA ALA A 214 -2.03 30.93 -9.66
C ALA A 214 -2.22 30.76 -8.14
N PHE A 215 -1.22 31.13 -7.34
CA PHE A 215 -1.33 31.14 -5.88
C PHE A 215 -2.39 32.12 -5.38
N PHE A 216 -2.43 33.35 -5.92
CA PHE A 216 -3.47 34.33 -5.62
C PHE A 216 -4.88 33.83 -5.98
N CYS A 217 -5.07 33.24 -7.16
CA CYS A 217 -6.36 32.66 -7.55
C CYS A 217 -6.78 31.52 -6.63
N ALA A 218 -5.85 30.64 -6.22
CA ALA A 218 -6.14 29.53 -5.31
C ALA A 218 -6.60 30.00 -3.92
N ILE A 219 -5.94 31.01 -3.34
CA ILE A 219 -6.35 31.56 -2.03
C ILE A 219 -7.68 32.33 -2.10
N GLN A 220 -7.99 32.98 -3.23
CA GLN A 220 -9.31 33.60 -3.46
C GLN A 220 -10.43 32.55 -3.60
N GLU A 221 -10.19 31.44 -4.30
CA GLU A 221 -11.19 30.39 -4.49
C GLU A 221 -11.45 29.57 -3.21
N LYS A 222 -10.41 29.27 -2.42
CA LYS A 222 -10.52 28.41 -1.23
C LYS A 222 -10.77 29.16 0.08
N GLY A 223 -10.37 30.44 0.17
CA GLY A 223 -10.44 31.20 1.41
C GLY A 223 -9.72 30.52 2.57
N CYS A 224 -10.28 30.58 3.76
CA CYS A 224 -9.71 29.95 4.95
C CYS A 224 -9.85 28.41 4.94
N GLY A 225 -10.82 27.84 4.25
CA GLY A 225 -11.02 26.38 4.11
C GLY A 225 -11.50 25.62 5.36
N PHE A 226 -11.22 26.12 6.56
CA PHE A 226 -11.76 25.58 7.82
C PHE A 226 -13.26 25.84 7.96
N ASP A 227 -13.98 24.99 8.69
CA ASP A 227 -15.39 25.19 9.00
C ASP A 227 -15.60 26.50 9.78
N ALA A 228 -16.73 27.17 9.54
CA ALA A 228 -17.19 28.24 10.39
C ALA A 228 -17.52 27.66 11.77
N SER A 229 -16.93 28.24 12.82
CA SER A 229 -17.42 28.06 14.19
C SER A 229 -18.91 28.32 14.22
N ILE A 230 -19.66 27.48 14.93
CA ILE A 230 -21.06 27.78 15.27
C ILE A 230 -20.99 28.93 16.27
N ASP A 231 -21.00 30.15 15.73
CA ASP A 231 -21.12 31.39 16.47
C ASP A 231 -22.56 31.41 17.03
N LEU A 232 -22.74 30.78 18.21
CA LEU A 232 -23.95 30.88 19.02
C LEU A 232 -24.06 32.31 19.54
N ASP A 233 -24.65 33.19 18.73
CA ASP A 233 -25.31 34.45 19.12
C ASP A 233 -25.76 35.18 17.84
N GLY A 234 -27.06 35.50 17.68
CA GLY A 234 -27.51 36.44 16.65
C GLY A 234 -28.74 36.05 15.82
N ASP A 235 -29.90 36.09 16.47
CA ASP A 235 -31.24 36.43 15.95
C ASP A 235 -31.87 35.68 14.75
N PHE A 236 -33.17 35.43 14.88
CA PHE A 236 -34.00 34.69 13.93
C PHE A 236 -34.62 35.66 12.91
N THR A 237 -34.44 35.45 11.60
CA THR A 237 -35.33 36.06 10.60
C THR A 237 -35.61 35.10 9.46
N ILE A 238 -36.83 34.57 9.44
CA ILE A 238 -37.36 33.70 8.39
C ILE A 238 -37.69 34.54 7.16
N CYS A 239 -37.23 34.10 5.98
CA CYS A 239 -37.66 34.62 4.68
C CYS A 239 -38.21 33.47 3.82
N ASN A 240 -39.53 33.25 3.85
CA ASN A 240 -40.22 32.27 3.00
C ASN A 240 -40.44 32.82 1.57
N VAL A 241 -39.94 32.13 0.54
CA VAL A 241 -40.51 32.10 -0.83
C VAL A 241 -40.03 30.81 -1.56
N PRO A 242 -40.67 30.33 -2.65
CA PRO A 242 -41.39 29.06 -2.57
C PRO A 242 -40.86 27.96 -3.52
N GLU A 243 -41.52 26.79 -3.47
CA GLU A 243 -41.29 25.64 -4.34
C GLU A 243 -41.51 25.95 -5.84
N GLY A 244 -40.74 25.26 -6.68
CA GLY A 244 -40.93 25.22 -8.12
C GLY A 244 -40.17 24.04 -8.73
N ASP A 245 -40.91 23.03 -9.20
CA ASP A 245 -40.35 21.88 -9.91
C ASP A 245 -39.68 22.28 -11.23
N ASN A 246 -38.52 21.70 -11.55
CA ASN A 246 -38.26 21.03 -12.83
C ASN A 246 -36.85 20.42 -12.93
N ASP A 247 -36.84 19.12 -13.23
CA ASP A 247 -35.92 18.32 -14.05
C ASP A 247 -34.37 18.46 -14.04
N ALA A 248 -33.76 17.27 -13.95
CA ALA A 248 -32.58 16.79 -14.66
C ALA A 248 -31.17 17.43 -14.46
N SER A 249 -30.30 16.59 -13.88
CA SER A 249 -28.89 16.37 -14.25
C SER A 249 -27.83 17.44 -13.89
N ASN A 250 -27.06 17.18 -12.83
CA ASN A 250 -25.57 17.13 -12.81
C ASN A 250 -25.03 17.10 -11.36
N PHE A 251 -24.94 15.92 -10.74
CA PHE A 251 -24.22 15.75 -9.46
C PHE A 251 -22.69 15.85 -9.67
N ARG A 252 -22.19 17.09 -9.77
CA ARG A 252 -20.80 17.48 -9.46
C ARG A 252 -20.77 18.80 -8.70
N GLY A 253 -21.45 18.80 -7.56
CA GLY A 253 -21.30 19.77 -6.50
C GLY A 253 -21.59 19.05 -5.20
N LYS A 254 -20.55 18.77 -4.41
CA LYS A 254 -20.77 18.42 -3.01
C LYS A 254 -21.25 19.73 -2.36
N GLU A 255 -22.36 19.69 -1.63
CA GLU A 255 -22.89 20.90 -0.98
C GLU A 255 -21.79 21.56 -0.15
N ARG A 256 -21.70 22.89 -0.26
CA ARG A 256 -20.64 23.64 0.41
C ARG A 256 -20.95 23.66 1.91
N ASN A 257 -20.24 22.81 2.68
CA ASN A 257 -20.08 23.06 4.12
C ASN A 257 -19.70 24.52 4.34
N THR A 258 -20.19 25.10 5.43
CA THR A 258 -20.05 26.52 5.75
C THR A 258 -18.60 26.88 6.05
N THR A 259 -17.79 27.14 5.02
CA THR A 259 -16.40 27.57 5.16
C THR A 259 -16.30 28.91 5.87
N CYS A 260 -15.28 29.08 6.71
CA CYS A 260 -14.97 30.31 7.43
C CYS A 260 -14.89 31.53 6.48
N ARG A 261 -15.74 32.53 6.75
CA ARG A 261 -15.86 33.79 5.99
C ARG A 261 -14.77 34.82 6.31
N GLY A 262 -13.72 34.45 7.04
CA GLY A 262 -12.66 35.37 7.45
C GLY A 262 -11.75 35.76 6.27
N ARG A 263 -11.64 37.07 5.99
CA ARG A 263 -10.76 37.63 4.95
C ARG A 263 -9.30 37.20 5.17
N LEU A 264 -8.58 36.92 4.10
CA LEU A 264 -7.14 36.67 4.13
C LEU A 264 -6.37 38.00 4.11
N LEU A 265 -5.43 38.15 5.05
CA LEU A 265 -4.59 39.33 5.24
C LEU A 265 -3.15 39.00 4.83
N PHE A 266 -2.56 39.83 3.97
CA PHE A 266 -1.13 39.77 3.64
C PHE A 266 -0.36 40.65 4.63
N GLN A 267 0.53 40.06 5.42
CA GLN A 267 1.17 40.70 6.57
C GLN A 267 2.66 40.38 6.63
N CYS A 268 3.42 41.23 7.31
CA CYS A 268 4.85 41.07 7.55
C CYS A 268 5.08 40.95 9.06
N ASP A 269 5.94 40.03 9.49
CA ASP A 269 6.24 39.85 10.92
C ASP A 269 7.45 40.68 11.38
N LYS A 270 7.75 40.59 12.69
CA LYS A 270 8.87 41.31 13.33
C LYS A 270 10.26 40.90 12.83
N TYR A 271 10.38 39.88 12.00
CA TYR A 271 11.62 39.43 11.35
C TYR A 271 11.63 39.78 9.85
N SER A 272 10.72 40.65 9.41
CA SER A 272 10.51 41.02 8.01
C SER A 272 10.10 39.85 7.09
N GLN A 273 9.51 38.78 7.65
CA GLN A 273 8.98 37.66 6.87
C GLN A 273 7.51 37.90 6.51
N TRP A 274 7.19 37.75 5.23
CA TRP A 274 5.82 37.88 4.73
C TRP A 274 5.03 36.58 4.94
N TYR A 275 3.76 36.72 5.29
CA TYR A 275 2.83 35.63 5.50
C TYR A 275 1.40 36.05 5.15
N ILE A 276 0.53 35.06 4.90
CA ILE A 276 -0.91 35.28 4.75
C ILE A 276 -1.62 34.63 5.93
N GLN A 277 -2.53 35.33 6.59
CA GLN A 277 -3.31 34.84 7.73
C GLN A 277 -4.80 35.16 7.56
N CYS A 278 -5.67 34.24 7.94
CA CYS A 278 -7.11 34.53 8.05
C CYS A 278 -7.38 35.49 9.22
N ALA A 279 -8.19 36.52 8.98
CA ALA A 279 -8.53 37.55 9.97
C ALA A 279 -9.26 37.03 11.22
N LYS A 280 -9.93 35.86 11.17
CA LYS A 280 -10.53 35.21 12.35
C LYS A 280 -9.50 34.52 13.26
N ARG A 281 -8.23 34.37 12.83
CA ARG A 281 -7.18 33.69 13.60
C ARG A 281 -6.51 34.63 14.60
N ASP A 282 -6.54 34.27 15.87
CA ASP A 282 -5.88 35.00 16.95
C ASP A 282 -5.05 34.05 17.85
N ALA A 283 -4.69 34.50 19.07
CA ALA A 283 -3.93 33.69 20.03
C ALA A 283 -4.77 32.61 20.75
N LYS A 284 -6.10 32.62 20.60
CA LYS A 284 -7.06 31.68 21.21
C LYS A 284 -7.59 30.68 20.18
N ASN A 285 -7.89 31.14 18.96
CA ASN A 285 -8.32 30.33 17.82
C ASN A 285 -7.17 30.15 16.82
N LEU A 286 -6.42 29.05 16.98
CA LEU A 286 -5.32 28.69 16.10
C LEU A 286 -5.75 27.91 14.84
N ASP A 287 -6.98 27.39 14.83
CA ASP A 287 -7.58 26.48 13.83
C ASP A 287 -8.01 27.19 12.53
N HIS A 288 -7.21 28.15 12.09
CA HIS A 288 -7.47 28.98 10.92
C HIS A 288 -6.21 29.15 10.08
N LEU A 289 -6.41 29.43 8.79
CA LEU A 289 -5.34 29.40 7.78
C LEU A 289 -4.21 30.40 8.09
N VAL A 290 -2.97 29.90 8.03
CA VAL A 290 -1.75 30.70 7.89
C VAL A 290 -0.83 30.05 6.84
N LEU A 291 -0.35 30.85 5.91
CA LEU A 291 0.64 30.47 4.90
C LEU A 291 1.92 31.28 5.16
N ARG A 292 3.03 30.58 5.39
CA ARG A 292 4.38 31.13 5.63
C ARG A 292 5.33 30.64 4.53
N ASN A 293 6.54 31.23 4.48
CA ASN A 293 7.58 30.88 3.50
C ASN A 293 7.13 31.12 2.04
N ILE A 294 6.45 32.25 1.82
CA ILE A 294 5.91 32.66 0.50
C ILE A 294 6.94 33.42 -0.35
N ASP A 295 8.23 33.30 -0.03
CA ASP A 295 9.34 33.98 -0.72
C ASP A 295 9.62 33.41 -2.12
N GLU A 296 8.96 32.30 -2.49
CA GLU A 296 9.00 31.71 -3.83
C GLU A 296 8.06 32.37 -4.84
N PHE A 297 7.38 33.45 -4.44
CA PHE A 297 6.45 34.25 -5.24
C PHE A 297 6.97 35.68 -5.37
N ASN A 298 6.62 36.39 -6.45
CA ASN A 298 6.78 37.84 -6.51
C ASN A 298 5.85 38.51 -5.46
N LEU A 299 6.45 38.94 -4.34
CA LEU A 299 5.74 39.51 -3.20
C LEU A 299 5.12 40.88 -3.50
N GLU A 300 5.71 41.68 -4.38
CA GLU A 300 5.16 42.99 -4.78
C GLU A 300 3.90 42.84 -5.63
N TYR A 301 3.91 41.93 -6.61
CA TYR A 301 2.73 41.60 -7.41
C TYR A 301 1.64 40.93 -6.55
N LEU A 302 2.02 40.02 -5.64
CA LEU A 302 1.09 39.40 -4.70
C LEU A 302 0.45 40.43 -3.76
N ALA A 303 1.22 41.41 -3.26
CA ALA A 303 0.70 42.49 -2.43
C ALA A 303 -0.31 43.37 -3.21
N ALA A 304 0.01 43.71 -4.47
CA ALA A 304 -0.89 44.48 -5.35
C ALA A 304 -2.20 43.75 -5.65
N LEU A 305 -2.14 42.44 -5.90
CA LEU A 305 -3.33 41.59 -6.08
C LEU A 305 -4.17 41.50 -4.79
N MET A 306 -3.53 41.37 -3.62
CA MET A 306 -4.21 41.27 -2.32
C MET A 306 -4.81 42.59 -1.83
N SER A 307 -4.23 43.73 -2.21
CA SER A 307 -4.76 45.07 -1.90
C SER A 307 -5.85 45.53 -2.88
N GLY A 308 -5.87 44.98 -4.10
CA GLY A 308 -6.73 45.43 -5.19
C GLY A 308 -6.20 46.68 -5.91
N ASP A 309 -4.91 46.97 -5.81
CA ASP A 309 -4.28 48.10 -6.51
C ASP A 309 -4.13 47.80 -8.01
N ALA A 310 -5.15 48.18 -8.78
CA ALA A 310 -5.20 48.01 -10.23
C ALA A 310 -4.01 48.69 -10.95
N ALA A 311 -3.49 49.80 -10.43
CA ALA A 311 -2.39 50.53 -11.06
C ALA A 311 -1.05 49.80 -10.83
N ALA A 312 -0.83 49.23 -9.64
CA ALA A 312 0.33 48.38 -9.37
C ALA A 312 0.24 47.03 -10.12
N VAL A 313 -0.94 46.39 -10.15
CA VAL A 313 -1.19 45.15 -10.92
C VAL A 313 -0.83 45.34 -12.40
N MET A 314 -1.28 46.43 -13.04
CA MET A 314 -0.96 46.70 -14.45
C MET A 314 0.55 46.82 -14.75
N ARG A 315 1.40 47.18 -13.78
CA ARG A 315 2.87 47.23 -13.97
C ARG A 315 3.48 45.85 -14.22
N PHE A 316 2.88 44.79 -13.70
CA PHE A 316 3.33 43.41 -13.90
C PHE A 316 2.63 42.77 -15.11
N GLU A 317 1.34 43.05 -15.30
CA GLU A 317 0.54 42.38 -16.34
C GLU A 317 0.74 42.94 -17.75
N LEU A 318 1.08 44.23 -17.90
CA LEU A 318 1.36 44.82 -19.22
C LEU A 318 2.66 44.28 -19.86
N PRO A 319 3.80 44.15 -19.14
CA PRO A 319 4.96 43.44 -19.65
C PRO A 319 4.67 41.98 -19.96
N ALA A 320 4.01 41.25 -19.05
CA ALA A 320 3.63 39.84 -19.25
C ALA A 320 2.85 39.64 -20.57
N LYS A 321 1.89 40.53 -20.86
CA LYS A 321 1.15 40.56 -22.13
C LYS A 321 2.06 40.69 -23.37
N GLN A 322 3.10 41.52 -23.33
CA GLN A 322 4.03 41.71 -24.46
C GLN A 322 4.83 40.43 -24.74
N PHE A 323 5.16 39.66 -23.71
CA PHE A 323 5.81 38.35 -23.82
C PHE A 323 4.84 37.18 -24.05
N GLY A 324 3.53 37.44 -24.04
CA GLY A 324 2.49 36.46 -24.38
C GLY A 324 1.96 35.60 -23.24
N TYR A 325 2.18 35.99 -21.99
CA TYR A 325 1.70 35.27 -20.80
C TYR A 325 0.92 36.18 -19.82
N GLY A 326 0.25 35.57 -18.84
CA GLY A 326 -0.58 36.27 -17.86
C GLY A 326 -2.01 36.60 -18.32
N PRO A 327 -2.81 37.29 -17.49
CA PRO A 327 -4.26 37.36 -17.66
C PRO A 327 -4.70 38.34 -18.75
N LEU A 328 -3.81 39.26 -19.16
CA LEU A 328 -4.03 40.17 -20.28
C LEU A 328 -3.53 39.60 -21.62
N ALA A 329 -2.91 38.41 -21.62
CA ALA A 329 -2.46 37.74 -22.83
C ALA A 329 -3.61 37.03 -23.58
N PRO A 330 -3.51 36.91 -24.91
CA PRO A 330 -4.48 36.17 -25.71
C PRO A 330 -4.65 34.71 -25.25
N CYS A 331 -5.86 34.31 -24.87
CA CYS A 331 -6.10 32.96 -24.38
C CYS A 331 -6.12 31.93 -25.52
N THR A 332 -5.19 30.98 -25.52
CA THR A 332 -5.11 29.89 -26.52
C THR A 332 -5.89 28.64 -26.15
N PHE A 333 -6.72 28.70 -25.10
CA PHE A 333 -7.45 27.53 -24.60
C PHE A 333 -8.56 27.08 -25.56
N VAL A 334 -8.49 25.81 -25.95
CA VAL A 334 -9.46 25.11 -26.79
C VAL A 334 -9.94 23.86 -26.07
N ALA A 335 -11.25 23.62 -26.03
CA ALA A 335 -11.84 22.47 -25.34
C ALA A 335 -12.96 21.79 -26.15
N SER A 336 -13.12 20.49 -25.98
CA SER A 336 -14.32 19.79 -26.47
C SER A 336 -15.57 20.24 -25.69
N PRO A 337 -16.72 20.41 -26.36
CA PRO A 337 -18.03 20.68 -25.75
C PRO A 337 -18.50 19.69 -24.68
N THR A 338 -17.99 18.46 -24.69
CA THR A 338 -18.47 17.33 -23.86
C THR A 338 -17.44 17.00 -22.78
N LYS A 339 -17.88 16.51 -21.61
CA LYS A 339 -17.02 16.21 -20.44
C LYS A 339 -15.83 15.28 -20.79
N SER A 340 -14.68 15.88 -21.11
CA SER A 340 -13.39 15.24 -21.36
C SER A 340 -13.42 14.11 -22.42
N ILE A 341 -13.66 14.47 -23.69
CA ILE A 341 -13.29 13.63 -24.85
C ILE A 341 -11.78 13.79 -25.13
N LEU A 342 -10.93 13.48 -24.14
CA LEU A 342 -9.51 13.23 -24.39
C LEU A 342 -9.38 11.77 -24.83
N ALA A 343 -9.66 11.56 -26.13
CA ALA A 343 -9.63 10.29 -26.86
C ALA A 343 -10.42 9.13 -26.19
N GLN A 344 -11.63 8.82 -26.67
CA GLN A 344 -12.29 7.59 -26.26
C GLN A 344 -11.46 6.40 -26.74
N THR A 345 -11.08 5.49 -25.85
CA THR A 345 -10.40 4.26 -26.27
C THR A 345 -11.41 3.38 -27.03
N PRO A 346 -11.11 2.95 -28.28
CA PRO A 346 -11.95 2.02 -29.01
C PRO A 346 -12.37 0.82 -28.13
N PRO A 347 -13.63 0.36 -28.13
CA PRO A 347 -14.10 -0.68 -27.23
C PRO A 347 -13.24 -1.96 -27.27
N ILE A 348 -12.75 -2.33 -28.46
CA ILE A 348 -11.85 -3.48 -28.67
C ILE A 348 -10.55 -3.34 -27.85
N LEU A 349 -9.93 -2.15 -27.84
CA LEU A 349 -8.71 -1.89 -27.06
C LEU A 349 -8.98 -1.71 -25.56
N SER A 350 -10.17 -1.23 -25.19
CA SER A 350 -10.62 -1.20 -23.79
C SER A 350 -10.77 -2.61 -23.24
N ASN A 351 -11.48 -3.49 -23.96
CA ASN A 351 -11.65 -4.90 -23.60
C ASN A 351 -10.30 -5.63 -23.50
N LEU A 352 -9.37 -5.35 -24.42
CA LEU A 352 -8.01 -5.86 -24.35
C LEU A 352 -7.30 -5.40 -23.07
N LEU A 353 -7.31 -4.11 -22.76
CA LEU A 353 -6.72 -3.56 -21.52
C LEU A 353 -7.36 -4.17 -20.27
N GLU A 354 -8.68 -4.33 -20.24
CA GLU A 354 -9.39 -4.99 -19.15
C GLU A 354 -8.97 -6.45 -18.99
N SER A 355 -8.80 -7.20 -20.09
CA SER A 355 -8.31 -8.58 -20.04
C SER A 355 -6.90 -8.66 -19.46
N LEU A 356 -6.00 -7.72 -19.80
CA LEU A 356 -4.66 -7.62 -19.22
C LEU A 356 -4.72 -7.38 -17.70
N PHE A 357 -5.64 -6.55 -17.22
CA PHE A 357 -5.86 -6.33 -15.80
C PHE A 357 -6.48 -7.55 -15.09
N ARG A 358 -7.47 -8.23 -15.69
CA ARG A 358 -8.07 -9.46 -15.15
C ARG A 358 -7.03 -10.58 -15.02
N ASN A 359 -6.11 -10.70 -15.98
CA ASN A 359 -5.00 -11.64 -15.96
C ASN A 359 -3.99 -11.41 -14.82
N MET A 360 -4.05 -10.27 -14.10
CA MET A 360 -3.28 -10.05 -12.87
C MET A 360 -3.87 -10.80 -11.66
N GLY A 361 -5.10 -11.30 -11.76
CA GLY A 361 -5.81 -12.02 -10.69
C GLY A 361 -5.92 -11.19 -9.41
N TRP A 362 -5.68 -11.82 -8.26
CA TRP A 362 -5.76 -11.16 -6.95
C TRP A 362 -4.86 -9.92 -6.81
N LYS A 363 -3.81 -9.75 -7.63
CA LYS A 363 -2.95 -8.56 -7.61
C LYS A 363 -3.71 -7.27 -7.96
N LEU A 364 -4.82 -7.37 -8.72
CA LEU A 364 -5.70 -6.25 -9.08
C LEU A 364 -6.22 -5.47 -7.84
N ALA A 365 -6.36 -6.17 -6.71
CA ALA A 365 -6.83 -5.63 -5.44
C ALA A 365 -6.02 -4.44 -4.89
N ASP A 366 -4.81 -4.23 -5.40
CA ASP A 366 -3.88 -3.17 -5.00
C ASP A 366 -3.13 -2.54 -6.19
N VAL A 367 -3.52 -2.89 -7.43
CA VAL A 367 -2.85 -2.34 -8.62
C VAL A 367 -3.16 -0.85 -8.82
N THR A 368 -2.17 -0.16 -9.35
CA THR A 368 -2.28 1.21 -9.89
C THR A 368 -1.68 1.20 -11.29
N PRO A 369 -1.95 2.19 -12.16
CA PRO A 369 -1.36 2.24 -13.50
C PRO A 369 0.18 2.07 -13.48
N ARG A 370 0.85 2.67 -12.48
CA ARG A 370 2.30 2.49 -12.26
C ARG A 370 2.69 1.09 -11.78
N LYS A 371 1.89 0.44 -10.91
CA LYS A 371 2.17 -0.94 -10.46
C LYS A 371 1.94 -1.96 -11.59
N ALA A 372 0.98 -1.72 -12.49
CA ALA A 372 0.74 -2.57 -13.66
C ALA A 372 1.95 -2.56 -14.62
N LEU A 373 2.48 -1.37 -14.93
CA LEU A 373 3.71 -1.21 -15.73
C LEU A 373 4.99 -1.75 -15.05
N LEU A 374 4.92 -2.19 -13.79
CA LEU A 374 6.01 -2.86 -13.08
C LEU A 374 5.76 -4.37 -12.90
N ASP A 375 4.59 -4.88 -13.28
CA ASP A 375 4.29 -6.31 -13.20
C ASP A 375 4.77 -7.03 -14.47
N SER A 376 5.65 -8.01 -14.30
CA SER A 376 6.29 -8.70 -15.42
C SER A 376 5.29 -9.46 -16.32
N ASN A 377 4.18 -9.96 -15.78
CA ASN A 377 3.19 -10.68 -16.59
C ASN A 377 2.36 -9.69 -17.41
N PHE A 378 1.95 -8.57 -16.79
CA PHE A 378 1.25 -7.49 -17.49
C PHE A 378 2.12 -6.91 -18.62
N MET A 379 3.39 -6.63 -18.33
CA MET A 379 4.35 -6.09 -19.32
C MET A 379 4.70 -7.09 -20.42
N PHE A 380 4.84 -8.39 -20.10
CA PHE A 380 5.04 -9.43 -21.10
C PHE A 380 3.83 -9.54 -22.04
N ALA A 381 2.62 -9.58 -21.49
CA ALA A 381 1.40 -9.63 -22.28
C ALA A 381 1.23 -8.37 -23.14
N LEU A 382 1.46 -7.17 -22.59
CA LEU A 382 1.42 -5.92 -23.36
C LEU A 382 2.43 -5.93 -24.53
N ARG A 383 3.68 -6.35 -24.27
CA ARG A 383 4.71 -6.52 -25.31
C ARG A 383 4.27 -7.51 -26.40
N LYS A 384 3.66 -8.64 -26.02
CA LYS A 384 3.12 -9.64 -26.96
C LYS A 384 2.01 -9.06 -27.83
N HIS A 385 1.01 -8.39 -27.25
CA HIS A 385 -0.09 -7.78 -28.00
C HIS A 385 0.38 -6.66 -28.95
N LEU A 386 1.39 -5.90 -28.57
CA LEU A 386 1.96 -4.82 -29.39
C LEU A 386 2.97 -5.30 -30.46
N GLY A 387 3.34 -6.59 -30.50
CA GLY A 387 4.44 -7.07 -31.35
C GLY A 387 5.78 -6.38 -31.00
N TRP A 388 6.01 -6.06 -29.72
CA TRP A 388 6.99 -5.05 -29.32
C TRP A 388 8.43 -5.56 -29.28
N GLN A 389 9.24 -5.12 -30.26
CA GLN A 389 10.64 -5.51 -30.42
C GLN A 389 11.67 -4.47 -29.93
N ARG A 390 11.23 -3.34 -29.37
CA ARG A 390 12.14 -2.26 -28.94
C ARG A 390 12.77 -2.57 -27.57
N LEU A 391 14.00 -2.09 -27.38
CA LEU A 391 14.75 -2.26 -26.11
C LEU A 391 14.06 -1.58 -24.92
N VAL A 392 13.50 -0.38 -25.14
CA VAL A 392 12.72 0.36 -24.13
C VAL A 392 11.32 -0.26 -24.01
N ASP A 393 10.82 -0.39 -22.79
CA ASP A 393 9.47 -0.90 -22.52
C ASP A 393 8.35 -0.06 -23.16
N PRO A 394 7.27 -0.69 -23.64
CA PRO A 394 6.09 0.02 -24.08
C PRO A 394 5.39 0.71 -22.89
N THR A 395 4.77 1.84 -23.18
CA THR A 395 3.86 2.54 -22.28
C THR A 395 2.41 2.17 -22.62
N LEU A 396 1.46 2.52 -21.75
CA LEU A 396 0.04 2.34 -22.09
C LEU A 396 -0.37 3.22 -23.29
N SER A 397 0.27 4.37 -23.49
CA SER A 397 0.08 5.23 -24.66
C SER A 397 0.46 4.56 -25.99
N ASP A 398 1.35 3.56 -25.99
CA ASP A 398 1.69 2.78 -27.20
C ASP A 398 0.59 1.78 -27.58
N LEU A 399 -0.32 1.44 -26.65
CA LEU A 399 -1.56 0.72 -26.96
C LEU A 399 -2.63 1.68 -27.50
N HIS A 400 -2.80 2.84 -26.86
CA HIS A 400 -3.67 3.90 -27.36
C HIS A 400 -3.35 5.25 -26.66
N PRO A 401 -3.27 6.40 -27.37
CA PRO A 401 -2.86 7.67 -26.78
C PRO A 401 -3.64 8.12 -25.54
N SER A 402 -4.95 7.81 -25.45
CA SER A 402 -5.78 8.12 -24.28
C SER A 402 -5.28 7.47 -22.98
N LEU A 403 -4.63 6.30 -23.09
CA LEU A 403 -4.15 5.51 -21.96
C LEU A 403 -2.86 6.08 -21.37
N GLY A 404 -2.26 7.09 -22.00
CA GLY A 404 -1.29 7.97 -21.35
C GLY A 404 -1.90 8.75 -20.17
N ASN A 405 -3.22 8.95 -20.14
CA ASN A 405 -3.91 9.50 -18.99
C ASN A 405 -4.10 8.42 -17.91
N LEU A 406 -3.19 8.41 -16.93
CA LEU A 406 -3.20 7.42 -15.85
C LEU A 406 -4.46 7.50 -14.95
N ASP A 407 -5.16 8.64 -14.87
CA ASP A 407 -6.43 8.72 -14.14
C ASP A 407 -7.61 8.14 -14.92
N TYR A 408 -7.54 8.10 -16.24
CA TYR A 408 -8.47 7.33 -17.06
C TYR A 408 -8.20 5.82 -16.92
N VAL A 409 -6.94 5.39 -16.95
CA VAL A 409 -6.56 3.99 -16.66
C VAL A 409 -6.95 3.57 -15.24
N ARG A 410 -6.81 4.47 -14.25
CA ARG A 410 -7.25 4.22 -12.86
C ARG A 410 -8.75 3.96 -12.79
N ARG A 411 -9.59 4.70 -13.54
CA ARG A 411 -11.04 4.44 -13.58
C ARG A 411 -11.37 3.03 -14.07
N HIS A 412 -10.70 2.54 -15.11
CA HIS A 412 -10.83 1.14 -15.57
C HIS A 412 -10.46 0.14 -14.48
N ILE A 413 -9.30 0.33 -13.84
CA ILE A 413 -8.84 -0.49 -12.70
C ILE A 413 -9.87 -0.50 -11.55
N ASP A 414 -10.44 0.65 -11.22
CA ASP A 414 -11.38 0.79 -10.09
C ASP A 414 -12.74 0.15 -10.39
N VAL A 415 -13.22 0.21 -11.65
CA VAL A 415 -14.42 -0.53 -12.12
C VAL A 415 -14.18 -2.04 -12.01
N LEU A 416 -13.09 -2.55 -12.57
CA LEU A 416 -12.75 -3.98 -12.50
C LEU A 416 -12.56 -4.47 -11.06
N ARG A 417 -12.01 -3.62 -10.18
CA ARG A 417 -11.86 -3.94 -8.76
C ARG A 417 -13.20 -4.01 -8.05
N ALA A 418 -14.15 -3.14 -8.35
CA ALA A 418 -15.49 -3.19 -7.78
C ALA A 418 -16.26 -4.43 -8.24
N GLU A 419 -16.06 -4.87 -9.48
CA GLU A 419 -16.64 -6.10 -10.03
C GLU A 419 -16.04 -7.37 -9.40
N LEU A 420 -14.70 -7.47 -9.36
CA LEU A 420 -14.00 -8.69 -8.90
C LEU A 420 -13.85 -8.78 -7.38
N PHE A 421 -14.00 -7.66 -6.66
CA PHE A 421 -13.98 -7.63 -5.19
C PHE A 421 -15.20 -6.83 -4.70
N PRO A 422 -16.43 -7.39 -4.80
CA PRO A 422 -17.66 -6.66 -4.46
C PRO A 422 -17.72 -6.28 -2.96
N SER A 423 -17.09 -7.07 -2.08
CA SER A 423 -16.90 -6.74 -0.66
C SER A 423 -15.74 -5.75 -0.41
N GLY A 424 -15.13 -5.20 -1.46
CA GLY A 424 -13.95 -4.35 -1.41
C GLY A 424 -12.66 -5.09 -1.04
N THR A 425 -11.55 -4.34 -0.96
CA THR A 425 -10.20 -4.90 -0.69
C THR A 425 -9.67 -4.55 0.72
N GLY A 426 -10.52 -3.95 1.55
CA GLY A 426 -10.25 -3.58 2.95
C GLY A 426 -10.74 -4.63 3.94
N TRP A 427 -11.26 -4.18 5.09
CA TRP A 427 -11.76 -5.04 6.17
C TRP A 427 -12.88 -6.00 5.73
N SER A 428 -13.88 -5.49 5.01
CA SER A 428 -14.99 -6.31 4.49
C SER A 428 -14.53 -7.38 3.49
N GLY A 429 -13.48 -7.10 2.71
CA GLY A 429 -12.83 -8.09 1.85
C GLY A 429 -12.10 -9.20 2.64
N ALA A 430 -11.53 -8.87 3.80
CA ALA A 430 -10.94 -9.88 4.69
C ALA A 430 -12.01 -10.76 5.36
N LEU A 431 -13.15 -10.19 5.74
CA LEU A 431 -14.30 -10.96 6.23
C LEU A 431 -14.84 -11.92 5.16
N HIS A 432 -14.94 -11.46 3.91
CA HIS A 432 -15.32 -12.31 2.78
C HIS A 432 -14.31 -13.45 2.55
N LEU A 433 -13.00 -13.14 2.52
CA LEU A 433 -11.94 -14.16 2.43
C LEU A 433 -12.05 -15.20 3.56
N LEU A 434 -12.33 -14.80 4.80
CA LEU A 434 -12.53 -15.76 5.89
C LEU A 434 -13.73 -16.69 5.61
N SER A 435 -14.82 -16.16 5.05
CA SER A 435 -15.97 -16.96 4.63
C SER A 435 -15.58 -17.96 3.53
N GLU A 436 -14.85 -17.53 2.51
CA GLU A 436 -14.35 -18.41 1.44
C GLU A 436 -13.43 -19.50 2.01
N HIS A 437 -12.41 -19.12 2.79
CA HIS A 437 -11.49 -20.06 3.42
C HIS A 437 -12.19 -21.06 4.36
N ASN A 438 -13.32 -20.69 4.99
CA ASN A 438 -14.11 -21.63 5.80
C ASN A 438 -14.84 -22.71 4.99
N THR A 439 -14.99 -22.54 3.67
CA THR A 439 -15.51 -23.58 2.77
C THR A 439 -14.44 -24.56 2.28
N LEU A 440 -13.15 -24.16 2.33
CA LEU A 440 -12.03 -24.98 1.85
C LEU A 440 -11.67 -26.14 2.81
N PRO A 441 -10.98 -27.19 2.33
CA PRO A 441 -10.33 -28.17 3.20
C PRO A 441 -9.36 -27.51 4.18
N LEU A 442 -9.15 -28.10 5.37
CA LEU A 442 -8.36 -27.49 6.45
C LEU A 442 -6.95 -27.08 6.01
N GLU A 443 -6.28 -27.90 5.21
CA GLU A 443 -4.91 -27.64 4.71
C GLU A 443 -4.81 -26.42 3.77
N GLU A 444 -5.91 -26.03 3.12
CA GLU A 444 -5.99 -24.85 2.25
C GLU A 444 -6.40 -23.57 3.01
N ARG A 445 -6.77 -23.68 4.29
CA ARG A 445 -7.17 -22.54 5.12
C ARG A 445 -5.98 -21.74 5.57
N TYR A 446 -5.81 -20.55 4.99
CA TYR A 446 -4.79 -19.59 5.40
C TYR A 446 -5.35 -18.46 6.27
N VAL A 447 -6.50 -17.87 5.93
CA VAL A 447 -7.17 -16.88 6.81
C VAL A 447 -7.97 -17.63 7.87
N ARG A 448 -7.67 -17.39 9.16
CA ARG A 448 -8.19 -18.19 10.28
C ARG A 448 -9.03 -17.42 11.29
N CYS A 449 -8.85 -16.10 11.34
CA CYS A 449 -9.58 -15.21 12.25
C CYS A 449 -9.67 -13.82 11.60
N VAL A 450 -10.84 -13.20 11.66
CA VAL A 450 -11.10 -11.79 11.27
C VAL A 450 -12.13 -11.28 12.27
N GLU A 451 -11.67 -10.69 13.37
CA GLU A 451 -12.49 -10.32 14.52
C GLU A 451 -12.29 -8.86 14.93
N ALA A 452 -13.38 -8.23 15.38
CA ALA A 452 -13.36 -6.93 16.03
C ALA A 452 -13.70 -7.10 17.51
N HIS A 453 -12.96 -6.41 18.37
CA HIS A 453 -13.11 -6.44 19.82
C HIS A 453 -13.16 -5.02 20.38
N THR A 454 -13.88 -4.83 21.47
CA THR A 454 -13.79 -3.61 22.28
C THR A 454 -12.69 -3.80 23.33
N ILE A 455 -11.71 -2.91 23.36
CA ILE A 455 -10.63 -2.87 24.36
C ILE A 455 -10.75 -1.64 25.28
N GLU A 456 -9.95 -1.59 26.35
CA GLU A 456 -9.85 -0.50 27.33
C GLU A 456 -10.08 0.90 26.70
N LYS A 457 -11.01 1.67 27.29
CA LYS A 457 -11.52 2.97 26.80
C LYS A 457 -12.45 2.91 25.58
N ASN A 458 -13.22 1.82 25.45
CA ASN A 458 -14.19 1.58 24.38
C ASN A 458 -13.61 1.76 22.96
N LYS A 459 -12.34 1.39 22.77
CA LYS A 459 -11.68 1.49 21.46
C LYS A 459 -11.88 0.20 20.68
N GLU A 460 -12.19 0.33 19.40
CA GLU A 460 -12.25 -0.81 18.49
C GLU A 460 -10.84 -1.33 18.18
N PHE A 461 -10.60 -2.59 18.49
CA PHE A 461 -9.42 -3.34 18.10
C PHE A 461 -9.83 -4.38 17.04
N ARG A 462 -9.23 -4.30 15.84
CA ARG A 462 -9.44 -5.28 14.78
C ARG A 462 -8.22 -6.18 14.63
N LEU A 463 -8.50 -7.47 14.43
CA LEU A 463 -7.53 -8.56 14.39
C LEU A 463 -7.80 -9.44 13.17
N VAL A 464 -6.76 -9.69 12.37
CA VAL A 464 -6.72 -10.75 11.35
C VAL A 464 -5.61 -11.73 11.72
N ILE A 465 -5.85 -13.04 11.71
CA ILE A 465 -4.81 -14.07 11.85
C ILE A 465 -4.75 -14.92 10.58
N CYS A 466 -3.53 -15.12 10.10
CA CYS A 466 -3.16 -15.81 8.88
C CYS A 466 -2.13 -16.91 9.21
N MET A 467 -2.52 -18.18 9.06
CA MET A 467 -1.76 -19.35 9.51
C MET A 467 -2.32 -20.65 8.91
N SER A 468 -1.51 -21.44 8.21
CA SER A 468 -1.91 -22.78 7.75
C SER A 468 -1.72 -23.85 8.85
N PRO A 469 -2.34 -25.04 8.75
CA PRO A 469 -2.15 -26.12 9.73
C PRO A 469 -0.68 -26.55 9.86
N ALA A 470 0.06 -26.59 8.75
CA ALA A 470 1.51 -26.83 8.76
C ALA A 470 2.29 -25.77 9.57
N MET A 471 1.87 -24.50 9.52
CA MET A 471 2.43 -23.43 10.35
C MET A 471 2.06 -23.64 11.84
N SER A 472 0.82 -24.02 12.14
CA SER A 472 0.35 -24.36 13.51
C SER A 472 1.13 -25.51 14.14
N CYS A 473 1.34 -26.58 13.38
CA CYS A 473 2.15 -27.71 13.79
C CYS A 473 3.60 -27.30 14.12
N ARG A 474 4.20 -26.42 13.29
CA ARG A 474 5.56 -25.90 13.52
C ARG A 474 5.65 -24.95 14.70
N LEU A 475 4.63 -24.12 14.94
CA LEU A 475 4.58 -23.25 16.11
C LEU A 475 4.63 -24.08 17.40
N LEU A 476 3.72 -25.05 17.58
CA LEU A 476 3.62 -25.80 18.84
C LEU A 476 4.80 -26.78 19.05
N LYS A 477 5.41 -27.28 17.97
CA LYS A 477 6.62 -28.10 18.06
C LYS A 477 7.89 -27.31 18.37
N CYS A 478 7.92 -25.98 18.17
CA CYS A 478 9.14 -25.22 18.37
C CYS A 478 9.40 -24.84 19.83
N LYS A 479 10.68 -24.74 20.20
CA LYS A 479 11.11 -24.44 21.58
C LYS A 479 11.45 -22.96 21.80
N ARG A 480 11.82 -22.22 20.75
CA ARG A 480 12.44 -20.88 20.86
C ARG A 480 11.98 -19.88 19.77
N PRO A 481 10.69 -19.50 19.73
CA PRO A 481 10.19 -18.55 18.73
C PRO A 481 10.72 -17.12 18.94
N THR A 482 10.72 -16.34 17.86
CA THR A 482 10.95 -14.89 17.85
C THR A 482 9.70 -14.14 17.39
N ILE A 483 9.39 -13.00 18.01
CA ILE A 483 8.37 -12.04 17.57
C ILE A 483 9.05 -10.86 16.87
N ASP A 484 8.44 -10.35 15.81
CA ASP A 484 8.72 -9.01 15.28
C ASP A 484 7.43 -8.30 14.83
N THR A 485 7.49 -6.99 14.57
CA THR A 485 6.32 -6.23 14.08
C THR A 485 6.70 -5.14 13.08
N SER A 486 5.99 -5.14 11.94
CA SER A 486 6.18 -4.21 10.82
C SER A 486 4.99 -3.27 10.67
N PHE A 487 5.26 -2.02 10.28
CA PHE A 487 4.25 -0.96 10.09
C PHE A 487 4.15 -0.51 8.62
N LYS A 488 4.91 -1.16 7.72
CA LYS A 488 5.07 -0.70 6.33
C LYS A 488 4.10 -1.36 5.36
N ARG A 489 3.57 -2.54 5.72
CA ARG A 489 2.89 -3.39 4.74
C ARG A 489 1.47 -2.96 4.43
N LEU A 490 0.71 -2.56 5.43
CA LEU A 490 -0.69 -2.16 5.33
C LEU A 490 -0.90 -0.79 5.97
N HIS A 491 -1.59 0.12 5.27
CA HIS A 491 -1.83 1.46 5.79
C HIS A 491 -2.78 1.44 7.00
N GLY A 492 -2.36 1.99 8.14
CA GLY A 492 -3.18 2.01 9.37
C GLY A 492 -3.25 0.67 10.12
N TRP A 493 -2.48 -0.34 9.69
CA TRP A 493 -2.38 -1.64 10.34
C TRP A 493 -0.94 -1.97 10.69
N GLN A 494 -0.79 -2.84 11.67
CA GLN A 494 0.48 -3.36 12.13
C GLN A 494 0.50 -4.83 11.80
N GLU A 495 1.62 -5.31 11.33
CA GLU A 495 1.82 -6.71 11.01
C GLU A 495 2.69 -7.35 12.06
N PHE A 496 2.11 -8.30 12.78
CA PHE A 496 2.75 -9.10 13.81
C PHE A 496 3.18 -10.43 13.21
N GLU A 497 4.47 -10.78 13.31
CA GLU A 497 5.01 -12.05 12.85
C GLU A 497 5.56 -12.85 14.05
N ILE A 498 5.23 -14.15 14.11
CA ILE A 498 5.99 -15.13 14.89
C ILE A 498 6.83 -15.94 13.93
N GLU A 499 8.13 -16.01 14.19
CA GLU A 499 9.06 -16.90 13.49
C GLU A 499 9.58 -18.00 14.41
N THR A 500 10.02 -19.08 13.77
CA THR A 500 10.80 -20.15 14.40
C THR A 500 12.14 -20.34 13.68
N TRP A 501 13.10 -20.93 14.41
CA TRP A 501 14.40 -21.28 13.85
C TRP A 501 14.39 -22.72 13.33
N ASP A 502 14.52 -22.86 12.01
CA ASP A 502 14.80 -24.14 11.37
C ASP A 502 16.29 -24.47 11.53
N ALA A 503 16.59 -25.49 12.35
CA ALA A 503 17.95 -25.92 12.66
C ALA A 503 18.62 -26.71 11.52
N GLU A 504 17.85 -27.34 10.62
CA GLU A 504 18.37 -28.14 9.50
C GLU A 504 18.91 -27.21 8.40
N ARG A 505 18.05 -26.28 7.95
CA ARG A 505 18.37 -25.33 6.86
C ARG A 505 18.95 -24.02 7.38
N MET A 506 19.09 -23.89 8.71
CA MET A 506 19.66 -22.75 9.42
C MET A 506 19.09 -21.41 8.95
N ARG A 507 17.74 -21.30 8.98
CA ARG A 507 16.97 -20.11 8.59
C ARG A 507 15.81 -19.81 9.55
N SER A 508 15.38 -18.55 9.56
CA SER A 508 14.07 -18.17 10.10
C SER A 508 12.95 -18.65 9.18
N VAL A 509 11.81 -18.99 9.78
CA VAL A 509 10.56 -19.34 9.09
C VAL A 509 9.41 -18.67 9.83
N VAL A 510 8.57 -17.91 9.13
CA VAL A 510 7.31 -17.38 9.70
C VAL A 510 6.35 -18.54 9.96
N VAL A 511 5.84 -18.64 11.18
CA VAL A 511 4.84 -19.62 11.62
C VAL A 511 3.54 -18.96 12.07
N THR A 512 3.49 -17.64 12.22
CA THR A 512 2.21 -16.92 12.31
C THR A 512 2.35 -15.53 11.72
N ARG A 513 1.32 -15.11 10.98
CA ARG A 513 1.13 -13.74 10.51
C ARG A 513 -0.18 -13.21 11.07
N ALA A 514 -0.18 -12.00 11.61
CA ALA A 514 -1.41 -11.34 12.04
C ALA A 514 -1.37 -9.85 11.70
N PHE A 515 -2.54 -9.26 11.46
CA PHE A 515 -2.70 -7.83 11.26
C PHE A 515 -3.54 -7.24 12.40
N THR A 516 -3.04 -6.20 13.06
CA THR A 516 -3.63 -5.58 14.25
C THR A 516 -3.75 -4.07 14.11
N THR A 517 -4.78 -3.47 14.70
CA THR A 517 -4.93 -1.99 14.78
C THR A 517 -4.41 -1.39 16.08
N SER A 518 -4.07 -2.20 17.10
CA SER A 518 -3.71 -1.75 18.45
C SER A 518 -2.42 -2.39 18.96
N GLN A 519 -1.65 -1.61 19.73
CA GLN A 519 -0.45 -2.05 20.44
C GLN A 519 -0.68 -2.39 21.92
N SER A 520 -1.91 -2.28 22.44
CA SER A 520 -2.18 -2.49 23.87
C SER A 520 -1.82 -3.91 24.32
N ALA A 521 -1.56 -4.07 25.62
CA ALA A 521 -1.31 -5.39 26.20
C ALA A 521 -2.54 -6.30 26.14
N GLU A 522 -3.73 -5.71 26.19
CA GLU A 522 -5.01 -6.40 26.01
C GLU A 522 -5.18 -6.93 24.57
N ALA A 523 -4.92 -6.09 23.56
CA ALA A 523 -4.98 -6.50 22.15
C ALA A 523 -4.01 -7.66 21.85
N HIS A 524 -2.79 -7.61 22.41
CA HIS A 524 -1.83 -8.71 22.30
C HIS A 524 -2.28 -9.96 23.08
N CYS A 525 -2.91 -9.83 24.25
CA CYS A 525 -3.47 -10.97 24.99
C CYS A 525 -4.56 -11.69 24.18
N ILE A 526 -5.48 -10.93 23.56
CA ILE A 526 -6.52 -11.45 22.67
C ILE A 526 -5.89 -12.16 21.46
N LEU A 527 -4.91 -11.52 20.80
CA LEU A 527 -4.14 -12.11 19.69
C LEU A 527 -3.52 -13.45 20.09
N PHE A 528 -2.78 -13.52 21.20
CA PHE A 528 -2.16 -14.78 21.65
C PHE A 528 -3.21 -15.85 21.96
N ARG A 529 -4.30 -15.49 22.62
CA ARG A 529 -5.40 -16.43 22.90
C ARG A 529 -5.96 -17.03 21.60
N ARG A 530 -6.39 -16.21 20.65
CA ARG A 530 -6.93 -16.68 19.36
C ARG A 530 -5.92 -17.51 18.57
N LEU A 531 -4.66 -17.08 18.55
CA LEU A 531 -3.57 -17.77 17.88
C LEU A 531 -3.34 -19.19 18.44
N PHE A 532 -3.36 -19.37 19.76
CA PHE A 532 -3.20 -20.69 20.38
C PHE A 532 -4.48 -21.53 20.34
N GLU A 533 -5.67 -20.93 20.34
CA GLU A 533 -6.94 -21.63 20.05
C GLU A 533 -6.89 -22.26 18.64
N ILE A 534 -6.50 -21.48 17.62
CA ILE A 534 -6.32 -21.96 16.23
C ILE A 534 -5.26 -23.08 16.18
N ALA A 535 -4.08 -22.86 16.78
CA ALA A 535 -3.01 -23.85 16.71
C ALA A 535 -3.36 -25.16 17.45
N THR A 536 -4.14 -25.08 18.53
CA THR A 536 -4.65 -26.27 19.26
C THR A 536 -5.69 -27.01 18.41
N ALA A 537 -6.62 -26.29 17.77
CA ALA A 537 -7.62 -26.87 16.89
C ALA A 537 -7.01 -27.58 15.66
N ASP A 538 -5.94 -27.02 15.08
CA ASP A 538 -5.25 -27.60 13.93
C ASP A 538 -4.47 -28.88 14.24
N THR A 539 -4.05 -29.08 15.49
CA THR A 539 -3.04 -30.10 15.84
C THR A 539 -3.52 -31.11 16.88
N GLY A 540 -4.61 -30.82 17.59
CA GLY A 540 -5.02 -31.56 18.79
C GLY A 540 -4.08 -31.39 19.99
N LEU A 541 -3.03 -30.58 19.88
CA LEU A 541 -2.01 -30.41 20.93
C LEU A 541 -2.24 -29.09 21.68
N PRO A 542 -2.30 -29.10 23.04
CA PRO A 542 -2.42 -27.86 23.79
C PRO A 542 -1.12 -27.05 23.72
N VAL A 543 -1.24 -25.73 23.81
CA VAL A 543 -0.09 -24.84 23.98
C VAL A 543 0.66 -25.15 25.29
N GLN A 544 1.98 -25.34 25.19
CA GLN A 544 2.82 -25.58 26.35
C GLN A 544 4.00 -24.61 26.42
N PHE A 545 4.24 -24.06 27.60
CA PHE A 545 5.50 -23.42 27.99
C PHE A 545 6.25 -24.36 28.93
N TYR A 546 7.57 -24.50 28.72
CA TYR A 546 8.41 -25.42 29.49
C TYR A 546 8.28 -25.13 30.98
N TYR A 547 8.49 -23.89 31.43
CA TYR A 547 8.45 -23.56 32.86
C TYR A 547 7.12 -23.90 33.55
N ILE A 548 5.99 -23.87 32.82
CA ILE A 548 4.66 -24.27 33.32
C ILE A 548 4.50 -25.80 33.30
N HIS A 549 4.70 -26.44 32.14
CA HIS A 549 4.21 -27.81 31.88
C HIS A 549 5.27 -28.91 32.00
N GLY A 550 6.53 -28.60 31.72
CA GLY A 550 7.57 -29.62 31.54
C GLY A 550 8.06 -29.75 30.10
N ASP A 551 7.25 -29.35 29.12
CA ASP A 551 7.65 -29.27 27.71
C ASP A 551 7.08 -28.00 27.01
N GLY A 552 7.41 -27.84 25.72
CA GLY A 552 6.97 -26.73 24.87
C GLY A 552 7.99 -25.59 24.84
N PHE A 553 7.53 -24.34 24.89
CA PHE A 553 8.39 -23.17 24.73
C PHE A 553 9.39 -23.01 25.89
N GLU A 554 10.68 -23.12 25.59
CA GLU A 554 11.81 -22.85 26.50
C GLU A 554 11.99 -21.34 26.70
N THR A 555 11.96 -20.57 25.60
CA THR A 555 12.15 -19.11 25.62
C THR A 555 11.44 -18.40 24.47
N TRP A 556 10.99 -17.18 24.67
CA TRP A 556 10.50 -16.28 23.61
C TRP A 556 11.42 -15.06 23.48
N ILE A 557 11.67 -14.60 22.25
CA ILE A 557 12.51 -13.43 21.98
C ILE A 557 11.68 -12.37 21.24
N ALA A 558 11.68 -11.12 21.68
CA ALA A 558 11.01 -10.02 20.96
C ALA A 558 11.81 -8.72 21.01
N ASP A 559 11.29 -7.63 20.44
CA ASP A 559 11.75 -6.29 20.81
C ASP A 559 11.29 -5.93 22.25
N ALA A 560 11.83 -4.85 22.82
CA ALA A 560 11.46 -4.31 24.13
C ALA A 560 10.08 -3.60 24.13
N HIS A 561 9.14 -4.05 23.30
CA HIS A 561 7.82 -3.45 23.17
C HIS A 561 6.90 -3.91 24.31
N LYS A 562 6.55 -2.96 25.20
CA LYS A 562 5.81 -3.22 26.45
C LYS A 562 4.48 -3.95 26.22
N GLY A 563 3.71 -3.56 25.20
CA GLY A 563 2.40 -4.18 24.91
C GLY A 563 2.50 -5.66 24.53
N GLN A 564 3.52 -6.02 23.75
CA GLN A 564 3.75 -7.42 23.33
C GLN A 564 4.12 -8.30 24.52
N ALA A 565 5.14 -7.87 25.27
CA ALA A 565 5.61 -8.60 26.45
C ALA A 565 4.46 -8.75 27.47
N LEU A 566 3.83 -7.64 27.86
CA LEU A 566 2.76 -7.68 28.87
C LEU A 566 1.53 -8.47 28.41
N GLY A 567 1.17 -8.43 27.12
CA GLY A 567 0.09 -9.26 26.57
C GLY A 567 0.40 -10.76 26.62
N LEU A 568 1.64 -11.16 26.32
CA LEU A 568 2.07 -12.55 26.43
C LEU A 568 2.15 -13.02 27.90
N GLY A 569 2.55 -12.13 28.81
CA GLY A 569 2.51 -12.37 30.26
C GLY A 569 1.07 -12.54 30.78
N ARG A 570 0.14 -11.68 30.36
CA ARG A 570 -1.30 -11.80 30.67
C ARG A 570 -1.88 -13.11 30.13
N PHE A 571 -1.50 -13.54 28.92
CA PHE A 571 -1.90 -14.84 28.38
C PHE A 571 -1.38 -16.00 29.24
N CYS A 572 -0.12 -15.97 29.68
CA CYS A 572 0.43 -16.99 30.59
C CYS A 572 -0.31 -17.04 31.93
N GLN A 573 -0.73 -15.89 32.45
CA GLN A 573 -1.51 -15.80 33.68
C GLN A 573 -2.89 -16.46 33.53
N LEU A 574 -3.61 -16.18 32.43
CA LEU A 574 -4.86 -16.86 32.09
C LEU A 574 -4.67 -18.38 31.97
N LEU A 575 -3.64 -18.82 31.25
CA LEU A 575 -3.28 -20.24 31.10
C LEU A 575 -2.97 -20.94 32.43
N CYS A 576 -2.50 -20.19 33.44
CA CYS A 576 -2.16 -20.74 34.76
C CYS A 576 -3.30 -20.67 35.79
N GLN A 577 -4.39 -19.93 35.56
CA GLN A 577 -5.53 -19.87 36.49
C GLN A 577 -6.02 -21.27 36.96
N PRO A 578 -6.27 -22.26 36.08
CA PRO A 578 -6.73 -23.58 36.52
C PRO A 578 -5.65 -24.40 37.26
N LEU A 579 -4.38 -24.00 37.26
CA LEU A 579 -3.26 -24.79 37.76
C LEU A 579 -2.92 -24.46 39.22
N ASP A 580 -3.25 -25.36 40.15
CA ASP A 580 -2.84 -25.26 41.57
C ASP A 580 -1.52 -25.99 41.85
N ARG A 581 -0.42 -25.54 41.22
CA ARG A 581 0.92 -26.09 41.43
C ARG A 581 1.99 -25.02 41.54
N PHE A 582 3.06 -25.33 42.27
CA PHE A 582 4.22 -24.46 42.43
C PHE A 582 5.06 -24.35 41.15
N CYS A 583 5.73 -23.21 40.98
CA CYS A 583 6.61 -22.99 39.83
C CYS A 583 7.83 -23.92 39.87
N ARG A 584 8.09 -24.61 38.75
CA ARG A 584 9.15 -25.62 38.63
C ARG A 584 10.58 -25.04 38.70
N TYR A 585 10.74 -23.72 38.60
CA TYR A 585 12.04 -23.05 38.57
C TYR A 585 12.48 -22.48 39.92
N ASP A 586 11.53 -22.04 40.77
CA ASP A 586 11.83 -21.46 42.07
C ASP A 586 11.23 -22.21 43.27
N GLY A 587 10.21 -23.05 43.04
CA GLY A 587 9.52 -23.84 44.06
C GLY A 587 8.73 -23.03 45.11
N LYS A 588 8.63 -21.70 44.97
CA LYS A 588 8.19 -20.78 46.03
C LYS A 588 6.81 -20.19 45.82
N GLN A 589 6.42 -19.95 44.57
CA GLN A 589 5.13 -19.33 44.22
C GLN A 589 4.26 -20.32 43.42
N ARG A 590 2.93 -20.28 43.61
CA ARG A 590 2.00 -21.04 42.75
C ARG A 590 1.90 -20.36 41.39
N LEU A 591 1.77 -21.14 40.32
CA LEU A 591 1.73 -20.61 38.95
C LEU A 591 0.57 -19.65 38.70
N ARG A 592 -0.57 -19.83 39.38
CA ARG A 592 -1.75 -18.96 39.33
C ARG A 592 -1.60 -17.61 40.05
N ASP A 593 -0.68 -17.52 41.02
CA ASP A 593 -0.47 -16.32 41.84
C ASP A 593 0.55 -15.36 41.20
N LEU A 594 1.21 -15.79 40.12
CA LEU A 594 2.21 -15.00 39.40
C LEU A 594 1.56 -13.83 38.65
N ASP A 595 2.20 -12.66 38.71
CA ASP A 595 1.84 -11.53 37.85
C ASP A 595 2.39 -11.71 36.41
N PRO A 596 1.90 -10.95 35.41
CA PRO A 596 2.39 -11.04 34.04
C PRO A 596 3.90 -10.84 33.83
N TYR A 597 4.57 -10.02 34.64
CA TYR A 597 6.02 -9.81 34.59
C TYR A 597 6.80 -10.94 35.28
N GLU A 598 6.27 -11.48 36.38
CA GLU A 598 6.71 -12.73 37.00
C GLU A 598 6.70 -13.87 35.96
N HIS A 599 5.60 -14.05 35.20
CA HIS A 599 5.57 -15.02 34.09
C HIS A 599 6.70 -14.78 33.07
N LEU A 600 6.84 -13.56 32.56
CA LEU A 600 7.86 -13.21 31.56
C LEU A 600 9.29 -13.50 32.05
N ARG A 601 9.59 -13.28 33.35
CA ARG A 601 10.90 -13.57 33.97
C ARG A 601 11.37 -15.02 33.77
N ARG A 602 10.45 -15.95 33.49
CA ARG A 602 10.71 -17.40 33.38
C ARG A 602 10.91 -17.89 31.93
N PHE A 603 10.69 -17.07 30.90
CA PHE A 603 10.90 -17.49 29.50
C PHE A 603 11.19 -16.36 28.50
N PHE A 604 10.92 -15.09 28.82
CA PHE A 604 11.03 -13.99 27.87
C PHE A 604 12.44 -13.37 27.84
N ARG A 605 12.92 -13.09 26.63
CA ARG A 605 14.19 -12.41 26.34
C ARG A 605 13.93 -11.28 25.35
N ILE A 606 14.76 -10.23 25.38
CA ILE A 606 14.69 -9.20 24.32
C ILE A 606 15.87 -9.29 23.35
N CYS A 607 15.62 -8.87 22.12
CA CYS A 607 16.61 -8.77 21.05
C CYS A 607 17.73 -7.80 21.46
N ILE A 608 18.95 -8.32 21.59
CA ILE A 608 20.11 -7.52 21.99
C ILE A 608 20.46 -6.46 20.93
N THR A 609 20.15 -6.70 19.65
CA THR A 609 20.31 -5.67 18.59
C THR A 609 19.44 -4.44 18.90
N HIS A 610 18.17 -4.63 19.25
CA HIS A 610 17.25 -3.53 19.54
C HIS A 610 17.59 -2.84 20.87
N PHE A 611 17.91 -3.59 21.92
CA PHE A 611 18.45 -3.03 23.17
C PHE A 611 19.66 -2.10 22.93
N LYS A 612 20.64 -2.55 22.12
CA LYS A 612 21.82 -1.76 21.75
C LYS A 612 21.48 -0.55 20.88
N ARG A 613 20.48 -0.65 20.00
CA ARG A 613 19.98 0.46 19.17
C ARG A 613 19.39 1.56 20.06
N ASN A 614 18.49 1.21 20.97
CA ASN A 614 17.83 2.15 21.87
C ASN A 614 18.81 2.90 22.80
N ILE A 615 19.89 2.24 23.25
CA ILE A 615 20.99 2.91 23.99
C ILE A 615 21.82 3.82 23.07
N ASN A 616 22.04 3.42 21.81
CA ASN A 616 22.75 4.25 20.84
C ASN A 616 21.99 5.52 20.45
N ASP A 617 20.66 5.51 20.49
CA ASP A 617 19.86 6.67 20.11
C ASP A 617 20.00 7.81 21.15
N ILE A 618 20.16 7.48 22.43
CA ILE A 618 20.45 8.46 23.49
C ILE A 618 21.95 8.80 23.65
N ARG A 619 22.86 8.26 22.82
CA ARG A 619 24.33 8.38 22.97
C ARG A 619 24.88 9.82 23.01
N ARG A 620 24.09 10.81 22.56
CA ARG A 620 24.46 12.25 22.59
C ARG A 620 24.25 12.88 23.97
N TYR A 621 23.50 12.24 24.85
CA TYR A 621 23.07 12.77 26.15
C TYR A 621 23.68 12.03 27.35
N ILE A 622 24.60 11.08 27.10
CA ILE A 622 25.25 10.22 28.10
C ILE A 622 26.74 10.11 27.79
N SER A 623 27.58 9.93 28.82
CA SER A 623 29.02 9.72 28.60
C SER A 623 29.30 8.36 27.94
N LYS A 624 30.52 8.21 27.41
CA LYS A 624 30.99 6.94 26.84
C LYS A 624 30.92 5.81 27.88
N ASP A 625 31.28 6.11 29.12
CA ASP A 625 31.39 5.11 30.19
C ASP A 625 30.01 4.72 30.74
N VAL A 626 29.10 5.70 30.88
CA VAL A 626 27.68 5.42 31.19
C VAL A 626 27.07 4.54 30.10
N ARG A 627 27.36 4.81 28.82
CA ARG A 627 26.93 3.95 27.70
C ARG A 627 27.52 2.54 27.79
N ILE A 628 28.78 2.38 28.20
CA ILE A 628 29.40 1.06 28.42
C ILE A 628 28.71 0.33 29.58
N ALA A 629 28.44 0.99 30.70
CA ALA A 629 27.71 0.43 31.84
C ALA A 629 26.28 0.00 31.47
N MET A 630 25.54 0.81 30.71
CA MET A 630 24.21 0.42 30.21
C MET A 630 24.28 -0.82 29.30
N LEU A 631 25.36 -0.98 28.53
CA LEU A 631 25.57 -2.11 27.64
C LEU A 631 26.03 -3.38 28.38
N SER A 632 26.70 -3.27 29.53
CA SER A 632 27.17 -4.43 30.31
C SER A 632 26.03 -5.22 30.96
N LEU A 633 24.87 -4.58 31.17
CA LEU A 633 23.65 -5.22 31.65
C LEU A 633 23.15 -6.36 30.73
N ALA A 634 23.49 -6.35 29.45
CA ALA A 634 23.15 -7.44 28.53
C ALA A 634 24.13 -8.62 28.64
N SER A 635 24.08 -9.34 29.76
CA SER A 635 25.01 -10.42 30.12
C SER A 635 24.31 -11.74 30.49
N SER A 636 24.99 -12.86 30.23
CA SER A 636 24.62 -14.19 30.74
C SER A 636 25.47 -14.64 31.95
N GLN A 637 26.36 -13.76 32.43
CA GLN A 637 27.28 -14.01 33.55
C GLN A 637 27.01 -13.00 34.67
N PRO A 638 27.17 -13.39 35.95
CA PRO A 638 27.06 -12.48 37.08
C PRO A 638 27.92 -11.23 36.93
N HIS A 639 27.32 -10.08 37.12
CA HIS A 639 27.99 -8.78 37.14
C HIS A 639 28.47 -8.52 38.57
N ALA A 640 29.80 -8.53 38.79
CA ALA A 640 30.40 -8.46 40.13
C ALA A 640 29.87 -7.29 40.98
N CYS A 641 29.77 -6.09 40.38
CA CYS A 641 29.28 -4.89 41.04
C CYS A 641 27.98 -4.36 40.39
N LEU A 642 26.91 -5.17 40.35
CA LEU A 642 25.67 -4.79 39.66
C LEU A 642 25.04 -3.51 40.23
N GLU A 643 24.87 -3.42 41.55
CA GLU A 643 24.24 -2.24 42.18
C GLU A 643 25.06 -0.96 41.99
N GLU A 644 26.39 -1.04 42.05
CA GLU A 644 27.28 0.09 41.74
C GLU A 644 27.12 0.54 40.29
N THR A 645 26.96 -0.41 39.37
CA THR A 645 26.73 -0.14 37.94
C THR A 645 25.37 0.53 37.73
N LEU A 646 24.32 0.09 38.43
CA LEU A 646 23.01 0.74 38.37
C LEU A 646 23.05 2.16 38.96
N ARG A 647 23.74 2.38 40.08
CA ARG A 647 23.97 3.73 40.65
C ARG A 647 24.75 4.63 39.70
N PHE A 648 25.77 4.09 39.03
CA PHE A 648 26.57 4.84 38.05
C PHE A 648 25.75 5.24 36.81
N ILE A 649 24.86 4.36 36.32
CA ILE A 649 23.91 4.70 35.26
C ILE A 649 22.91 5.76 35.74
N GLU A 650 22.43 5.66 36.98
CA GLU A 650 21.50 6.62 37.58
C GLU A 650 22.10 8.02 37.75
N ALA A 651 23.39 8.10 38.08
CA ALA A 651 24.17 9.35 38.10
C ALA A 651 24.56 9.85 36.69
N GLY A 652 24.37 9.05 35.64
CA GLY A 652 24.81 9.31 34.26
C GLY A 652 24.04 10.38 33.48
N GLY A 653 23.35 11.29 34.18
CA GLY A 653 22.53 12.36 33.61
C GLY A 653 21.07 12.00 33.37
N GLN A 654 20.23 13.01 33.09
CA GLN A 654 18.77 12.89 33.11
C GLN A 654 18.22 11.81 32.15
N LYS A 655 18.79 11.65 30.96
CA LYS A 655 18.37 10.60 30.00
C LYS A 655 18.74 9.19 30.49
N ALA A 656 19.89 9.02 31.15
CA ALA A 656 20.29 7.73 31.73
C ALA A 656 19.42 7.35 32.93
N LYS A 657 19.18 8.31 33.84
CA LYS A 657 18.27 8.15 34.98
C LYS A 657 16.85 7.81 34.54
N ALA A 658 16.30 8.54 33.58
CA ALA A 658 14.96 8.27 33.03
C ALA A 658 14.87 6.88 32.37
N TRP A 659 15.90 6.49 31.60
CA TRP A 659 15.98 5.15 31.01
C TRP A 659 15.97 4.04 32.06
N LEU A 660 16.80 4.17 33.12
CA LEU A 660 16.86 3.17 34.18
C LEU A 660 15.56 3.12 35.00
N ASN A 661 14.96 4.28 35.28
CA ASN A 661 13.70 4.35 36.00
C ASN A 661 12.57 3.64 35.22
N ASP A 662 12.47 3.83 33.90
CA ASP A 662 11.55 3.05 33.08
C ASP A 662 11.82 1.54 33.20
N LYS A 663 13.08 1.09 33.17
CA LYS A 663 13.37 -0.37 33.27
C LYS A 663 13.07 -0.94 34.67
N ARG A 664 13.13 -0.12 35.73
CA ARG A 664 12.72 -0.48 37.11
C ARG A 664 11.22 -0.44 37.34
N THR A 665 10.49 0.49 36.72
CA THR A 665 9.08 0.79 37.07
C THR A 665 8.09 0.56 35.93
N GLY A 666 8.35 1.13 34.74
CA GLY A 666 7.46 1.11 33.59
C GLY A 666 7.52 -0.19 32.78
N SER A 667 8.71 -0.75 32.61
CA SER A 667 9.04 -1.86 31.71
C SER A 667 9.80 -2.96 32.46
N LYS A 668 9.24 -3.40 33.60
CA LYS A 668 9.87 -4.27 34.61
C LYS A 668 10.48 -5.58 34.06
N PHE A 669 9.95 -6.11 32.95
CA PHE A 669 10.47 -7.30 32.28
C PHE A 669 11.85 -7.11 31.64
N VAL A 670 12.28 -5.88 31.34
CA VAL A 670 13.46 -5.64 30.50
C VAL A 670 14.76 -6.10 31.15
N LEU A 671 14.98 -5.80 32.44
CA LEU A 671 16.22 -6.21 33.11
C LEU A 671 16.35 -7.75 33.20
N PRO A 672 15.34 -8.52 33.68
CA PRO A 672 15.38 -9.98 33.61
C PRO A 672 15.45 -10.57 32.19
N ALA A 673 14.99 -9.83 31.17
CA ALA A 673 15.02 -10.27 29.77
C ALA A 673 16.34 -9.96 29.03
N VAL A 674 17.24 -9.15 29.59
CA VAL A 674 18.63 -8.95 29.09
C VAL A 674 19.71 -9.57 29.95
N TYR A 675 19.45 -9.77 31.24
CA TYR A 675 20.43 -10.20 32.23
C TYR A 675 20.03 -11.54 32.86
N GLN A 676 20.70 -12.63 32.47
CA GLN A 676 20.33 -13.99 32.88
C GLN A 676 20.29 -14.19 34.41
N PRO A 677 21.21 -13.63 35.23
CA PRO A 677 21.15 -13.79 36.68
C PRO A 677 19.97 -13.08 37.37
N MET A 678 19.29 -12.13 36.71
CA MET A 678 17.98 -11.62 37.16
C MET A 678 16.80 -12.43 36.59
N SER A 679 17.02 -13.16 35.50
CA SER A 679 16.06 -14.09 34.91
C SER A 679 15.89 -15.34 35.79
N LEU A 680 14.80 -16.07 35.56
CA LEU A 680 14.64 -17.46 36.02
C LEU A 680 14.84 -18.47 34.88
N ILE A 681 15.17 -18.01 33.67
CA ILE A 681 15.48 -18.87 32.52
C ILE A 681 16.77 -19.66 32.80
N PRO A 682 16.76 -21.01 32.74
CA PRO A 682 17.96 -21.84 32.85
C PRO A 682 19.05 -21.45 31.86
N ILE A 683 20.31 -21.44 32.31
CA ILE A 683 21.45 -20.92 31.54
C ILE A 683 21.66 -21.64 30.20
N GLN A 684 21.34 -22.94 30.12
CA GLN A 684 21.37 -23.72 28.88
C GLN A 684 20.35 -23.22 27.86
N PHE A 685 19.10 -22.93 28.27
CA PHE A 685 18.09 -22.37 27.38
C PHE A 685 18.46 -20.95 26.96
N TRP A 686 18.97 -20.13 27.89
CA TRP A 686 19.45 -18.78 27.59
C TRP A 686 20.60 -18.76 26.57
N LYS A 687 21.51 -19.75 26.62
CA LYS A 687 22.60 -19.90 25.64
C LYS A 687 22.10 -20.49 24.32
N ALA A 688 21.04 -21.30 24.33
CA ALA A 688 20.49 -21.97 23.16
C ALA A 688 19.48 -21.12 22.35
N SER A 689 18.86 -20.07 22.93
CA SER A 689 18.08 -19.09 22.16
C SER A 689 18.96 -18.02 21.52
N ALA A 690 18.56 -17.60 20.31
CA ALA A 690 19.20 -16.52 19.57
C ALA A 690 19.25 -15.22 20.40
N SER A 691 20.36 -14.50 20.30
CA SER A 691 20.53 -13.19 20.94
C SER A 691 19.89 -12.04 20.16
N THR A 692 19.42 -12.29 18.93
CA THR A 692 18.90 -11.26 18.02
C THR A 692 17.75 -11.79 17.16
N SER A 693 16.76 -10.94 16.87
CA SER A 693 15.72 -11.14 15.85
C SER A 693 16.18 -10.70 14.45
N ASN A 694 17.48 -10.79 14.15
CA ASN A 694 18.02 -10.40 12.84
C ASN A 694 17.49 -11.30 11.70
N GLY A 695 16.93 -12.47 12.02
CA GLY A 695 16.18 -13.31 11.08
C GLY A 695 14.91 -12.60 10.62
N ASN A 696 14.06 -12.21 11.58
CA ASN A 696 12.84 -11.44 11.35
C ASN A 696 13.10 -10.15 10.56
N GLU A 697 14.13 -9.36 10.91
CA GLU A 697 14.44 -8.13 10.15
C GLU A 697 14.79 -8.43 8.67
N GLN A 698 15.38 -9.59 8.37
CA GLN A 698 15.65 -10.03 6.99
C GLN A 698 14.40 -10.57 6.30
N ALA A 699 13.55 -11.33 7.00
CA ALA A 699 12.27 -11.80 6.46
C ALA A 699 11.39 -10.60 6.08
N HIS A 700 11.12 -9.70 7.04
CA HIS A 700 10.43 -8.43 6.80
C HIS A 700 11.02 -7.66 5.61
N ARG A 701 12.35 -7.51 5.50
CA ARG A 701 12.98 -6.84 4.34
C ARG A 701 12.74 -7.55 3.01
N ASN A 702 12.67 -8.89 2.99
CA ASN A 702 12.38 -9.65 1.78
C ASN A 702 10.92 -9.47 1.36
N ILE A 703 9.97 -9.72 2.26
CA ILE A 703 8.54 -9.68 1.91
C ILE A 703 8.02 -8.23 1.73
N ASN A 704 8.70 -7.21 2.24
CA ASN A 704 8.46 -5.81 1.82
C ASN A 704 8.84 -5.53 0.36
N ARG A 705 9.60 -6.40 -0.33
CA ARG A 705 9.84 -6.30 -1.78
C ARG A 705 8.63 -6.75 -2.59
N ASP A 706 7.82 -7.65 -2.04
CA ASP A 706 6.54 -8.04 -2.63
C ASP A 706 5.53 -6.88 -2.53
N GLY A 707 5.75 -5.92 -1.61
CA GLY A 707 5.13 -4.61 -1.62
C GLY A 707 4.97 -3.97 -0.24
N ILE A 708 4.75 -2.65 -0.24
CA ILE A 708 4.45 -1.81 0.93
C ILE A 708 3.22 -0.96 0.65
N ASN A 709 2.55 -0.49 1.71
CA ASN A 709 1.34 0.33 1.63
C ASN A 709 0.24 -0.32 0.76
N LEU A 710 -0.02 -1.60 1.02
CA LEU A 710 -0.98 -2.47 0.34
C LEU A 710 -2.40 -2.29 0.90
N THR A 711 -3.41 -2.73 0.15
CA THR A 711 -4.75 -3.03 0.67
C THR A 711 -4.74 -4.31 1.52
N MET A 712 -5.69 -4.46 2.45
CA MET A 712 -5.76 -5.60 3.37
C MET A 712 -5.76 -6.94 2.61
N LEU A 713 -6.63 -7.05 1.59
CA LEU A 713 -6.71 -8.24 0.75
C LEU A 713 -5.38 -8.56 0.05
N ALA A 714 -4.71 -7.55 -0.51
CA ALA A 714 -3.40 -7.76 -1.13
C ALA A 714 -2.28 -8.12 -0.13
N GLY A 715 -2.35 -7.60 1.10
CA GLY A 715 -1.43 -7.97 2.19
C GLY A 715 -1.60 -9.42 2.63
N ILE A 716 -2.84 -9.87 2.82
CA ILE A 716 -3.19 -11.27 3.12
C ILE A 716 -2.70 -12.19 2.00
N MET A 717 -3.05 -11.91 0.74
CA MET A 717 -2.70 -12.76 -0.40
C MET A 717 -1.18 -12.82 -0.66
N ARG A 718 -0.44 -11.72 -0.49
CA ARG A 718 1.03 -11.74 -0.55
C ARG A 718 1.65 -12.55 0.59
N GLY A 719 1.10 -12.42 1.80
CA GLY A 719 1.47 -13.26 2.95
C GLY A 719 1.29 -14.74 2.64
N MET A 720 0.09 -15.14 2.19
CA MET A 720 -0.25 -16.52 1.82
C MET A 720 0.75 -17.12 0.83
N GLN A 721 1.05 -16.36 -0.23
CA GLN A 721 1.96 -16.80 -1.28
C GLN A 721 3.42 -16.90 -0.79
N TYR A 722 3.86 -15.99 0.09
CA TYR A 722 5.22 -16.04 0.66
C TYR A 722 5.37 -17.18 1.67
N ASP A 723 4.43 -17.29 2.61
CA ASP A 723 4.48 -18.27 3.69
C ASP A 723 4.23 -19.70 3.15
N GLY A 724 3.36 -19.86 2.15
CA GLY A 724 3.15 -21.12 1.43
C GLY A 724 4.42 -21.63 0.72
N ARG A 725 5.15 -20.74 0.01
CA ARG A 725 6.46 -21.09 -0.57
C ARG A 725 7.49 -21.47 0.51
N ALA A 726 7.45 -20.81 1.66
CA ALA A 726 8.33 -21.15 2.78
C ALA A 726 8.02 -22.55 3.34
N MET A 727 6.74 -22.90 3.51
CA MET A 727 6.30 -24.23 3.97
C MET A 727 6.65 -25.34 2.97
N ALA A 728 6.31 -25.18 1.69
CA ALA A 728 6.64 -26.15 0.64
C ALA A 728 8.16 -26.39 0.53
N SER A 729 8.98 -25.34 0.68
CA SER A 729 10.44 -25.45 0.74
C SER A 729 10.96 -26.22 1.97
N LEU A 730 10.19 -26.30 3.06
CA LEU A 730 10.54 -27.15 4.21
C LEU A 730 10.17 -28.61 3.93
N GLU A 731 8.96 -28.83 3.44
CA GLU A 731 8.42 -30.15 3.10
C GLU A 731 9.27 -30.87 2.05
N LEU A 732 9.63 -30.21 0.94
CA LEU A 732 10.49 -30.75 -0.11
C LEU A 732 11.84 -31.28 0.42
N HIS A 733 12.42 -30.59 1.40
CA HIS A 733 13.66 -31.04 2.04
C HIS A 733 13.42 -32.16 3.05
N ALA A 734 12.29 -32.14 3.77
CA ALA A 734 11.95 -33.20 4.73
C ALA A 734 11.63 -34.54 4.03
N SER A 735 11.08 -34.48 2.81
CA SER A 735 10.77 -35.66 1.99
C SER A 735 11.92 -36.11 1.09
N LEU A 736 12.62 -35.18 0.42
CA LEU A 736 13.62 -35.49 -0.62
C LEU A 736 15.05 -35.01 -0.31
N GLY A 737 15.30 -34.37 0.85
CA GLY A 737 16.62 -33.82 1.20
C GLY A 737 17.08 -32.59 0.39
N VAL A 738 16.29 -32.14 -0.58
CA VAL A 738 16.67 -31.05 -1.51
C VAL A 738 16.78 -29.71 -0.76
N ASN A 739 17.95 -29.08 -0.81
CA ASN A 739 18.18 -27.78 -0.19
C ASN A 739 17.75 -26.64 -1.14
N ALA A 740 17.31 -25.51 -0.57
CA ALA A 740 16.97 -24.31 -1.35
C ALA A 740 18.19 -23.57 -1.95
N ARG A 741 19.42 -24.06 -1.70
CA ARG A 741 20.72 -23.60 -2.24
C ARG A 741 21.71 -24.77 -2.17
N ASP A 742 22.63 -24.83 -3.13
CA ASP A 742 23.66 -25.89 -3.22
C ASP A 742 24.63 -25.88 -2.02
N GLN A 743 24.79 -24.73 -1.37
CA GLN A 743 25.65 -24.60 -0.20
C GLN A 743 24.89 -24.90 1.10
N ALA A 744 25.17 -26.07 1.69
CA ALA A 744 24.73 -26.43 3.04
C ALA A 744 24.97 -25.29 4.06
N ALA A 745 23.92 -24.90 4.79
CA ALA A 745 23.94 -23.80 5.74
C ALA A 745 24.37 -24.27 7.13
N THR A 746 25.67 -24.29 7.42
CA THR A 746 26.18 -24.77 8.73
C THR A 746 26.39 -23.64 9.74
N HIS A 747 26.42 -23.98 11.04
CA HIS A 747 26.82 -23.07 12.12
C HIS A 747 28.18 -22.41 11.84
N TYR A 748 29.16 -23.19 11.37
CA TYR A 748 30.50 -22.70 10.99
C TYR A 748 30.43 -21.63 9.89
N ARG A 749 29.76 -21.91 8.76
CA ARG A 749 29.64 -20.97 7.62
C ARG A 749 28.92 -19.67 8.03
N ARG A 750 27.88 -19.76 8.87
CA ARG A 750 27.20 -18.57 9.43
C ARG A 750 28.12 -17.76 10.35
N MET A 751 28.91 -18.41 11.21
CA MET A 751 29.85 -17.73 12.08
C MET A 751 30.96 -17.03 11.28
N MET A 752 31.58 -17.73 10.32
CA MET A 752 32.57 -17.16 9.39
C MET A 752 32.03 -15.91 8.67
N THR A 753 30.80 -16.00 8.14
CA THR A 753 30.13 -14.87 7.47
C THR A 753 29.89 -13.70 8.43
N SER A 754 29.47 -13.98 9.67
CA SER A 754 29.23 -12.97 10.70
C SER A 754 30.52 -12.25 11.11
N VAL A 755 31.60 -12.99 11.35
CA VAL A 755 32.93 -12.45 11.68
C VAL A 755 33.46 -11.61 10.51
N GLY A 756 33.40 -12.11 9.27
CA GLY A 756 33.82 -11.34 8.09
C GLY A 756 33.05 -10.02 7.91
N ARG A 757 31.74 -10.01 8.17
CA ARG A 757 30.93 -8.79 8.18
C ARG A 757 31.37 -7.81 9.28
N GLN A 758 31.68 -8.29 10.48
CA GLN A 758 32.17 -7.44 11.58
C GLN A 758 33.53 -6.82 11.25
N ILE A 759 34.48 -7.60 10.72
CA ILE A 759 35.79 -7.11 10.26
C ILE A 759 35.61 -6.02 9.18
N THR A 760 34.70 -6.23 8.23
CA THR A 760 34.41 -5.24 7.17
C THR A 760 33.85 -3.94 7.74
N VAL A 761 32.94 -4.01 8.72
CA VAL A 761 32.39 -2.82 9.40
C VAL A 761 33.47 -2.10 10.20
N GLN A 762 34.31 -2.81 10.94
CA GLN A 762 35.43 -2.23 11.70
C GLN A 762 36.43 -1.51 10.77
N ARG A 763 36.81 -2.14 9.65
CA ARG A 763 37.67 -1.50 8.63
C ARG A 763 37.04 -0.20 8.11
N ARG A 764 35.76 -0.22 7.70
CA ARG A 764 35.04 1.00 7.25
C ARG A 764 35.00 2.08 8.33
N MET A 765 34.77 1.72 9.59
CA MET A 765 34.78 2.69 10.70
C MET A 765 36.18 3.27 10.97
N ALA A 766 37.24 2.49 10.80
CA ALA A 766 38.61 2.98 10.89
C ALA A 766 38.93 3.95 9.75
N THR A 767 38.61 3.60 8.50
CA THR A 767 38.80 4.47 7.32
C THR A 767 38.02 5.78 7.45
N ALA A 768 36.75 5.73 7.83
CA ALA A 768 35.93 6.94 8.03
C ALA A 768 36.40 7.81 9.23
N LYS A 769 37.16 7.23 10.17
CA LYS A 769 37.81 7.97 11.26
C LYS A 769 39.08 8.67 10.74
N SER A 770 39.95 7.96 10.03
CA SER A 770 41.15 8.55 9.42
C SER A 770 40.82 9.61 8.38
N GLU A 771 39.76 9.44 7.58
CA GLU A 771 39.28 10.45 6.63
C GLU A 771 38.84 11.73 7.37
N LYS A 772 38.09 11.60 8.47
CA LYS A 772 37.70 12.74 9.30
C LYS A 772 38.87 13.44 9.96
N GLU A 773 39.82 12.68 10.49
CA GLU A 773 41.04 13.21 11.10
C GLU A 773 41.89 13.95 10.04
N SER A 774 42.09 13.36 8.86
CA SER A 774 42.78 14.04 7.73
C SER A 774 42.04 15.27 7.20
N SER A 775 40.71 15.34 7.31
CA SER A 775 39.92 16.51 6.90
C SER A 775 39.94 17.66 7.90
N HIS A 776 40.44 17.43 9.13
CA HIS A 776 40.57 18.47 10.16
C HIS A 776 41.97 19.11 10.19
N ASP A 777 43.01 18.41 9.72
CA ASP A 777 44.39 18.92 9.70
C ASP A 777 44.74 19.84 8.52
N THR A 778 43.83 20.06 7.56
CA THR A 778 44.02 21.04 6.47
C THR A 778 43.14 22.27 6.63
N SER A 779 43.71 23.31 7.25
CA SER A 779 43.19 24.69 7.24
C SER A 779 43.98 25.55 6.21
N PRO A 780 43.51 26.76 5.84
CA PRO A 780 43.37 27.10 4.41
C PRO A 780 44.62 27.72 3.76
N SER A 781 45.09 27.12 2.67
CA SER A 781 46.05 27.74 1.74
C SER A 781 45.44 27.95 0.35
N LYS A 782 45.61 29.16 -0.19
CA LYS A 782 45.10 29.59 -1.49
C LYS A 782 45.87 28.91 -2.62
N ARG A 783 45.17 28.26 -3.58
CA ARG A 783 45.15 28.72 -5.00
C ARG A 783 44.38 27.82 -5.99
N ARG A 784 43.53 28.52 -6.77
CA ARG A 784 43.46 28.49 -8.26
C ARG A 784 42.83 27.26 -8.94
N ARG A 785 41.66 27.50 -9.54
CA ARG A 785 41.05 26.67 -10.62
C ARG A 785 42.10 26.29 -11.68
N THR A 786 42.15 25.01 -12.03
CA THR A 786 42.39 24.55 -13.41
C THR A 786 41.36 23.48 -13.74
N SER A 787 40.87 23.50 -14.98
CA SER A 787 39.76 22.69 -15.47
C SER A 787 40.27 21.53 -16.34
N ALA A 788 39.83 20.31 -16.07
CA ALA A 788 39.84 19.22 -17.04
C ALA A 788 38.71 18.22 -16.74
N LEU A 789 38.02 17.76 -17.79
CA LEU A 789 36.91 16.81 -17.74
C LEU A 789 37.32 15.47 -17.13
N GLN A 790 36.45 14.91 -16.28
CA GLN A 790 36.00 13.52 -16.44
C GLN A 790 34.65 13.29 -15.76
N THR A 791 33.77 12.54 -16.42
CA THR A 791 32.36 12.40 -16.10
C THR A 791 32.09 11.29 -15.07
N ARG A 792 31.30 11.61 -14.04
CA ARG A 792 30.53 10.65 -13.25
C ARG A 792 29.13 11.22 -12.97
N PRO A 793 28.04 10.46 -13.15
CA PRO A 793 26.71 10.90 -12.78
C PRO A 793 26.51 10.78 -11.27
N THR A 794 26.07 11.86 -10.63
CA THR A 794 25.59 11.87 -9.24
C THR A 794 24.10 11.57 -9.15
N GLU A 795 23.73 10.86 -8.08
CA GLU A 795 22.36 10.62 -7.65
C GLU A 795 21.68 11.91 -7.15
N SER A 796 20.35 11.97 -7.19
CA SER A 796 19.55 12.77 -6.24
C SER A 796 18.21 12.09 -5.96
N VAL A 797 18.16 11.26 -4.91
CA VAL A 797 16.91 10.82 -4.27
C VAL A 797 16.77 11.57 -2.96
N ASP A 798 15.75 12.43 -2.88
CA ASP A 798 15.50 13.25 -1.70
C ASP A 798 15.12 12.44 -0.47
N LEU A 799 15.76 12.79 0.65
CA LEU A 799 15.41 12.31 1.98
C LEU A 799 14.40 13.26 2.62
N ARG A 800 13.11 12.93 2.53
CA ARG A 800 12.14 13.43 3.52
C ARG A 800 11.93 12.39 4.61
N ARG A 801 12.23 12.79 5.84
CA ARG A 801 12.10 11.97 7.05
C ARG A 801 11.49 12.86 8.12
N ASP A 802 10.17 12.74 8.30
CA ASP A 802 9.46 13.55 9.27
C ASP A 802 9.94 13.26 10.70
N THR A 803 10.31 14.31 11.40
CA THR A 803 10.63 14.33 12.82
C THR A 803 9.44 14.92 13.58
N SER A 804 8.71 14.08 14.29
CA SER A 804 7.65 14.52 15.21
C SER A 804 8.26 14.97 16.55
N ASP A 805 8.75 16.21 16.61
CA ASP A 805 9.13 16.85 17.86
C ASP A 805 7.91 17.57 18.47
N ILE A 806 7.47 17.11 19.65
CA ILE A 806 6.68 17.91 20.59
C ILE A 806 7.41 17.88 21.93
N SER A 807 8.07 18.98 22.25
CA SER A 807 8.74 19.22 23.53
C SER A 807 8.40 20.63 23.99
N THR A 808 7.33 20.75 24.78
CA THR A 808 6.87 22.03 25.33
C THR A 808 7.74 22.41 26.53
N THR A 809 8.54 23.48 26.41
CA THR A 809 9.29 24.06 27.53
C THR A 809 9.28 25.59 27.49
N HIS A 810 8.43 26.20 28.31
CA HIS A 810 8.62 27.53 28.91
C HIS A 810 8.10 27.39 30.36
N SER A 811 8.87 27.58 31.44
CA SER A 811 9.82 28.67 31.78
C SER A 811 9.10 30.01 31.99
N MET A 812 8.52 30.18 33.18
CA MET A 812 8.05 31.46 33.72
C MET A 812 9.19 32.23 34.40
N PRO A 813 9.16 33.58 34.43
CA PRO A 813 10.14 34.40 35.13
C PRO A 813 9.80 34.58 36.63
N SER A 814 10.80 34.99 37.39
CA SER A 814 10.78 35.20 38.84
C SER A 814 10.40 36.62 39.27
N SER A 815 9.65 36.79 40.38
CA SER A 815 10.13 37.54 41.57
C SER A 815 9.10 37.66 42.72
N ASN A 816 9.63 37.63 43.95
CA ASN A 816 9.19 38.30 45.18
C ASN A 816 8.06 37.76 46.11
N THR A 817 8.44 37.81 47.40
CA THR A 817 7.66 37.97 48.67
C THR A 817 6.98 36.78 49.36
N LEU A 818 7.58 36.41 50.51
CA LEU A 818 7.02 35.84 51.75
C LEU A 818 6.08 36.86 52.47
N PRO A 819 5.30 36.54 53.55
CA PRO A 819 5.57 35.53 54.61
C PRO A 819 4.39 34.75 55.27
N MET A 820 4.75 33.83 56.18
CA MET A 820 4.11 33.31 57.44
C MET A 820 2.56 33.16 57.54
N PHE A 821 1.97 32.14 58.20
CA PHE A 821 2.18 31.61 59.57
C PHE A 821 1.59 30.17 59.73
N ASP A 822 2.08 29.41 60.74
CA ASP A 822 1.40 28.52 61.73
C ASP A 822 -0.06 27.98 61.53
N THR A 823 -0.52 26.82 62.05
CA THR A 823 0.01 25.80 63.00
C THR A 823 -0.87 24.51 63.00
N HIS A 824 -0.46 23.50 63.80
CA HIS A 824 -1.28 22.50 64.52
C HIS A 824 -1.66 21.13 63.90
N GLU A 825 -0.91 20.12 64.35
CA GLU A 825 -1.37 18.79 64.81
C GLU A 825 -2.47 18.87 65.92
N PRO A 826 -3.25 17.80 66.28
CA PRO A 826 -2.77 16.40 66.43
C PRO A 826 -3.72 15.23 66.05
N SER A 827 -3.20 14.00 66.21
CA SER A 827 -3.97 12.72 66.29
C SER A 827 -4.60 12.52 67.69
N PRO A 828 -5.43 11.48 67.99
CA PRO A 828 -4.85 10.16 68.37
C PRO A 828 -5.74 8.87 68.23
N THR A 829 -5.10 7.70 68.40
CA THR A 829 -5.59 6.43 69.06
C THR A 829 -6.77 5.61 68.46
N LEU A 830 -6.96 4.29 68.74
CA LEU A 830 -6.12 3.09 69.01
C LEU A 830 -7.11 1.91 69.28
N HIS A 831 -6.84 0.65 68.89
CA HIS A 831 -7.11 -0.55 69.74
C HIS A 831 -6.58 -1.89 69.17
N HIS A 832 -5.86 -2.63 70.02
CA HIS A 832 -5.48 -4.05 69.91
C HIS A 832 -6.58 -4.98 70.44
N TRP A 833 -6.53 -6.30 70.14
CA TRP A 833 -6.66 -7.43 71.10
C TRP A 833 -6.09 -8.73 70.48
N ASP A 834 -5.41 -9.56 71.27
CA ASP A 834 -4.73 -10.83 70.92
C ASP A 834 -5.33 -12.05 71.66
N THR A 835 -5.21 -13.30 71.14
CA THR A 835 -4.75 -14.55 71.84
C THR A 835 -4.88 -15.86 71.00
N ALA A 836 -4.19 -16.95 71.41
CA ALA A 836 -4.06 -18.29 70.75
C ALA A 836 -4.31 -19.45 71.80
N PRO A 837 -3.83 -20.73 71.73
CA PRO A 837 -3.37 -21.68 70.66
C PRO A 837 -3.78 -23.22 70.78
N LEU A 838 -3.66 -24.04 69.70
CA LEU A 838 -3.32 -25.52 69.55
C LEU A 838 -4.02 -26.66 70.42
N PRO A 839 -3.86 -28.03 70.24
CA PRO A 839 -2.89 -28.86 69.44
C PRO A 839 -3.29 -30.30 68.84
N VAL A 840 -2.30 -31.01 68.20
CA VAL A 840 -2.02 -32.50 67.99
C VAL A 840 -2.86 -33.53 67.11
N ILE A 841 -2.31 -33.96 65.94
CA ILE A 841 -1.85 -35.32 65.40
C ILE A 841 -2.58 -36.65 65.86
N PRO A 842 -2.90 -37.74 65.04
CA PRO A 842 -1.99 -38.51 64.14
C PRO A 842 -2.50 -39.20 62.82
N THR A 843 -1.52 -39.67 62.04
CA THR A 843 -1.44 -40.58 60.85
C THR A 843 -1.62 -42.09 61.21
N PRO A 844 -1.74 -43.11 60.27
CA PRO A 844 -0.73 -43.49 59.25
C PRO A 844 -1.09 -44.36 57.99
N ALA A 845 -0.06 -44.63 57.16
CA ALA A 845 0.22 -45.85 56.35
C ALA A 845 -0.64 -46.19 55.09
N SER A 846 -0.15 -46.89 54.04
CA SER A 846 1.22 -47.26 53.56
C SER A 846 1.20 -48.06 52.23
N HIS A 847 2.30 -48.02 51.44
CA HIS A 847 2.68 -48.97 50.33
C HIS A 847 1.72 -49.15 49.13
N GLY A 848 2.12 -49.56 47.91
CA GLY A 848 3.43 -49.81 47.26
C GLY A 848 3.21 -49.79 45.72
N GLU A 849 4.09 -49.23 44.90
CA GLU A 849 5.26 -49.86 44.24
C GLU A 849 5.00 -50.87 43.08
N ILE A 850 5.62 -50.54 41.92
CA ILE A 850 6.23 -51.43 40.89
C ILE A 850 5.40 -52.00 39.70
N ARG A 851 5.45 -51.22 38.60
CA ARG A 851 5.90 -51.59 37.21
C ARG A 851 5.17 -52.75 36.42
N PRO A 852 5.69 -53.29 35.27
CA PRO A 852 5.02 -53.08 33.97
C PRO A 852 4.82 -54.35 33.11
N TYR A 853 4.21 -54.25 31.90
CA TYR A 853 4.78 -54.76 30.62
C TYR A 853 3.80 -54.61 29.42
N HIS A 854 4.37 -54.19 28.29
CA HIS A 854 4.11 -54.57 26.88
C HIS A 854 2.69 -54.65 26.25
N ASP A 855 2.60 -53.96 25.12
CA ASP A 855 2.19 -54.43 23.78
C ASP A 855 1.12 -55.52 23.65
N LEU A 856 0.10 -55.22 22.84
CA LEU A 856 0.00 -55.82 21.50
C LEU A 856 -0.94 -55.01 20.59
N HIS A 857 -0.56 -54.90 19.31
CA HIS A 857 -1.45 -54.51 18.23
C HIS A 857 -2.62 -55.51 18.13
N PHE A 858 -3.81 -55.07 17.72
CA PHE A 858 -4.41 -55.57 16.48
C PHE A 858 -5.44 -54.60 15.89
N SER A 859 -5.47 -54.56 14.55
CA SER A 859 -6.48 -53.92 13.73
C SER A 859 -7.83 -54.63 13.84
N THR A 860 -8.96 -53.90 13.80
CA THR A 860 -10.06 -54.12 12.82
C THR A 860 -11.21 -53.11 13.00
N THR A 861 -11.60 -52.45 11.91
CA THR A 861 -12.99 -52.05 11.59
C THR A 861 -13.72 -53.26 10.94
N PRO A 862 -15.04 -53.26 10.62
CA PRO A 862 -15.97 -52.12 10.52
C PRO A 862 -17.42 -52.34 11.05
N ASP A 863 -18.23 -51.30 10.87
CA ASP A 863 -19.69 -51.21 10.66
C ASP A 863 -20.71 -51.93 11.58
N PHE A 864 -21.69 -51.14 12.04
CA PHE A 864 -23.10 -51.53 12.06
C PHE A 864 -24.04 -50.31 11.95
N ASP A 865 -25.01 -50.38 11.04
CA ASP A 865 -26.07 -49.38 10.82
C ASP A 865 -27.15 -49.38 11.94
N ALA A 866 -27.92 -48.28 12.06
CA ALA A 866 -29.30 -48.21 11.51
C ALA A 866 -30.31 -47.28 12.25
N LEU A 867 -31.39 -46.93 11.51
CA LEU A 867 -32.72 -46.42 11.92
C LEU A 867 -32.86 -44.89 12.18
N PHE A 868 -33.46 -44.10 11.26
CA PHE A 868 -34.92 -43.90 10.95
C PHE A 868 -35.58 -42.80 11.84
N LEU A 869 -36.45 -41.87 11.42
CA LEU A 869 -37.10 -41.44 10.15
C LEU A 869 -37.41 -39.91 10.29
N GLY A 870 -37.91 -39.10 9.33
CA GLY A 870 -38.34 -39.23 7.91
C GLY A 870 -38.36 -37.82 7.27
N THR A 871 -38.30 -37.63 5.95
CA THR A 871 -39.45 -37.43 5.02
C THR A 871 -40.39 -36.28 5.45
N ASP A 872 -40.65 -35.23 4.64
CA ASP A 872 -41.05 -35.28 3.23
C ASP A 872 -40.44 -34.22 2.29
N THR A 873 -40.44 -34.56 1.00
CA THR A 873 -40.19 -33.71 -0.17
C THR A 873 -41.50 -33.20 -0.79
N PHE A 874 -41.53 -32.04 -1.45
CA PHE A 874 -42.02 -31.89 -2.85
C PHE A 874 -41.73 -30.48 -3.43
N SER A 875 -42.00 -30.28 -4.73
CA SER A 875 -41.21 -29.44 -5.65
C SER A 875 -41.97 -28.35 -6.42
N TYR A 876 -41.22 -27.39 -6.98
CA TYR A 876 -41.48 -26.57 -8.19
C TYR A 876 -42.60 -25.50 -8.21
N GLY A 877 -42.25 -24.25 -8.58
CA GLY A 877 -43.16 -23.40 -9.39
C GLY A 877 -43.06 -21.85 -9.30
N ARG A 878 -42.41 -21.23 -10.30
CA ARG A 878 -42.74 -19.95 -11.01
C ARG A 878 -42.89 -18.58 -10.27
N GLU A 879 -42.22 -17.56 -10.84
CA GLU A 879 -42.59 -16.11 -10.80
C GLU A 879 -43.79 -15.80 -11.75
N PRO A 880 -44.26 -14.54 -12.01
CA PRO A 880 -44.07 -13.19 -11.40
C PRO A 880 -45.47 -12.55 -11.08
N PRO A 881 -45.83 -11.22 -11.22
CA PRO A 881 -45.08 -9.95 -11.36
C PRO A 881 -45.61 -8.72 -10.53
N HIS A 882 -44.80 -7.64 -10.54
CA HIS A 882 -45.13 -6.19 -10.49
C HIS A 882 -46.37 -5.58 -9.76
N SER A 883 -46.03 -4.64 -8.86
CA SER A 883 -46.47 -3.21 -8.83
C SER A 883 -47.56 -2.69 -7.87
N GLN A 884 -47.28 -1.46 -7.41
CA GLN A 884 -48.19 -0.36 -7.03
C GLN A 884 -48.77 -0.20 -5.61
N ILE A 885 -48.61 1.06 -5.13
CA ILE A 885 -49.59 1.91 -4.42
C ILE A 885 -49.46 2.15 -2.89
N MET A 886 -49.18 3.43 -2.59
CA MET A 886 -49.56 4.30 -1.45
C MET A 886 -48.79 4.30 -0.12
N ASN A 887 -48.11 5.44 0.08
CA ASN A 887 -47.89 6.08 1.38
C ASN A 887 -49.19 6.26 2.18
N ARG A 888 -49.11 6.12 3.51
CA ARG A 888 -49.83 6.98 4.46
C ARG A 888 -49.00 7.22 5.72
N TYR A 889 -48.57 8.46 5.90
CA TYR A 889 -48.20 9.00 7.22
C TYR A 889 -49.48 9.22 8.04
N ALA A 890 -49.43 8.99 9.35
CA ALA A 890 -49.86 9.94 10.38
C ALA A 890 -49.62 9.42 11.81
N ALA A 891 -48.99 10.27 12.63
CA ALA A 891 -49.16 10.45 14.08
C ALA A 891 -49.15 9.22 15.04
N TYR A 892 -48.26 9.27 16.03
CA TYR A 892 -48.67 9.63 17.40
C TYR A 892 -47.57 10.45 18.09
N SER A 893 -47.96 11.17 19.15
CA SER A 893 -47.26 12.32 19.74
C SER A 893 -46.32 11.98 20.90
N GLU A 894 -45.54 12.98 21.29
CA GLU A 894 -44.72 13.05 22.51
C GLU A 894 -45.52 12.75 23.79
N SER A 895 -44.92 12.04 24.76
CA SER A 895 -44.62 12.59 26.09
C SER A 895 -43.88 11.59 27.03
N ASP A 896 -42.94 12.16 27.79
CA ASP A 896 -42.59 11.87 29.20
C ASP A 896 -41.86 10.60 29.71
N ILE A 897 -40.71 10.89 30.34
CA ILE A 897 -40.18 10.40 31.64
C ILE A 897 -39.64 8.95 31.75
N GLY A 898 -38.42 8.82 32.30
CA GLY A 898 -38.01 7.61 33.04
C GLY A 898 -36.52 7.30 33.05
N GLU A 899 -35.88 7.44 34.22
CA GLU A 899 -34.49 7.07 34.54
C GLU A 899 -34.19 5.57 34.34
N LEU A 900 -33.03 5.23 33.74
CA LEU A 900 -31.99 4.32 34.29
C LEU A 900 -30.75 4.20 33.38
#